data_AF-A0A523PZI4-F1
#
_entry.id   AF-A0A523PZI4-F1
#
_cell.length_a   1.000
_cell.length_b   1.000
_cell.length_c   1.000
_cell.angle_alpha   90.00
_cell.angle_beta   90.00
_cell.angle_gamma   90.00
#
_symmetry.space_group_name_H-M   'P 1'
#
loop_
_entity.id
_entity.type
_entity.pdbx_description
1 polymer ?
#
loop_
_entity_poly.entity_id
_entity_poly.type
_entity_poly.pdbx_seq_one_letter_code
_entity_poly.pdbx_strand_id
1 'polypeptide(L)'
;MKFKLKFFFFLLLNTLVVFGKSNQAYFDPSVEGSELLLQKHTQDKNTYSIFSHAKPGSLIVQGQWLEKEEILSFLQTQISKETQFINIFGCEFAKGKKGLEAVSFLEKNLGVKISASTNITGKDGDWKLEVGSGKTFDEFEKYGFNLQYNPTDDFDGDAKLNNVDLDDDNDGVLDSVEGSADTDGDSMTDSFDLDSDGDGCPDAIETGAGITTANLKRNTSISGTVDANGVPTLANGGIPRGDGANATISNGCLPLGSIGGMGFADDFDGDGNRNDRDPDDDNDGVLDKEECPLGDNFEFQNGWLGLGNGSAQTATNVDISSKMGLPTGSVIVSVTNAYTNGAGISFVKGGQLTTYTISGTVPVYVTVAFTDNTLSPNEKKILIANDGTPYFPDNLAPSPVAYLQNNLTYTTSNTSAASYTSSYGQFRYVSRAPATSFTISKEDGTTTNERVNFYFSPNPLNICTNTNPSTNPNLFNLDSDGDGCSDAVESGAKSNLSSNYVTTIPSGPDSNDNGYLDIYELNPVGPPGQPIGNYLSTYPQYAIKSNMNFCTDNDGDAISNLADIDDDNDGILDAEEAPSCYYTATEMGVPSRVTSEIPTTSTIANLFDNTNTSTFAFTATTAVNALSKTVFEITPIYPIAATSINLQTNAATTSIFGTISATATLKAQGWNGSAWVDLATYTAAPATASNLQTFAFSNSTIYSKYRLFESGTSGVNITAGVLREVSLTTASNYIPSAYSKSTCTVDTDGDGKPNNLDLDSDGDNCPDLVEARHRHRRRWKTQPFRLGF
;
A
#
# COMPACT_ATOMS: atom_id res chain seq x y z
N MET A 1 72.31 33.88 -11.81
CA MET A 1 71.21 34.64 -12.45
C MET A 1 70.37 33.65 -13.27
N LYS A 2 69.08 33.54 -12.93
CA LYS A 2 67.93 32.91 -13.64
C LYS A 2 67.97 31.42 -14.08
N PHE A 3 67.31 30.60 -13.25
CA PHE A 3 66.08 29.80 -13.47
C PHE A 3 65.95 28.63 -14.49
N LYS A 4 65.18 27.64 -14.01
CA LYS A 4 64.59 26.41 -14.61
C LYS A 4 65.54 25.19 -14.67
N LEU A 5 65.11 23.95 -14.42
CA LEU A 5 63.91 23.33 -13.85
C LEU A 5 64.26 21.84 -13.61
N LYS A 6 63.65 21.22 -12.59
CA LYS A 6 63.91 19.88 -12.03
C LYS A 6 63.52 18.71 -12.94
N PHE A 7 64.27 17.60 -12.82
CA PHE A 7 63.75 16.23 -12.81
C PHE A 7 64.70 15.31 -12.00
N PHE A 8 64.17 14.18 -11.52
CA PHE A 8 64.78 13.03 -10.83
C PHE A 8 64.78 12.93 -9.29
N PHE A 9 63.75 12.21 -8.81
CA PHE A 9 63.79 10.98 -7.99
C PHE A 9 64.56 10.99 -6.65
N PHE A 10 63.80 11.04 -5.55
CA PHE A 10 64.17 10.38 -4.30
C PHE A 10 62.92 9.84 -3.60
N LEU A 11 63.05 8.59 -3.15
CA LEU A 11 62.08 7.76 -2.46
C LEU A 11 61.68 8.40 -1.10
N LEU A 12 60.39 8.68 -0.91
CA LEU A 12 59.82 9.06 0.39
C LEU A 12 58.53 8.27 0.57
N LEU A 13 58.55 7.36 1.55
CA LEU A 13 57.38 6.73 2.12
C LEU A 13 56.47 7.86 2.67
N ASN A 14 55.43 8.21 1.92
CA ASN A 14 54.28 8.90 2.49
C ASN A 14 53.34 7.81 3.02
N THR A 15 53.40 7.54 4.31
CA THR A 15 52.24 7.04 5.04
C THR A 15 51.17 8.11 4.94
N LEU A 16 50.24 7.97 3.99
CA LEU A 16 48.93 8.57 4.13
C LEU A 16 48.32 7.99 5.40
N VAL A 17 48.26 8.80 6.45
CA VAL A 17 47.36 8.54 7.58
C VAL A 17 45.97 8.77 7.03
N VAL A 18 45.29 7.67 6.69
CA VAL A 18 43.85 7.64 6.49
C VAL A 18 43.24 7.94 7.86
N PHE A 19 42.54 9.07 7.97
CA PHE A 19 41.68 9.34 9.11
C PHE A 19 40.57 8.28 9.18
N GLY A 20 40.41 7.64 10.33
CA GLY A 20 39.14 7.04 10.75
C GLY A 20 38.83 5.60 10.34
N LYS A 21 39.74 4.63 10.55
CA LYS A 21 39.33 3.24 10.83
C LYS A 21 40.33 2.60 11.79
N SER A 22 40.13 2.82 13.09
CA SER A 22 40.50 1.79 14.06
C SER A 22 39.47 0.68 13.88
N ASN A 23 39.87 -0.55 13.55
CA ASN A 23 38.93 -1.67 13.34
C ASN A 23 38.07 -2.03 14.57
N GLN A 24 38.20 -1.30 15.69
CA GLN A 24 37.57 -1.58 16.98
C GLN A 24 36.96 -0.34 17.67
N ALA A 25 36.99 0.83 17.02
CA ALA A 25 36.32 2.00 17.58
C ALA A 25 35.86 3.01 16.52
N TYR A 26 34.71 3.61 16.77
CA TYR A 26 34.18 4.76 16.06
C TYR A 26 34.36 6.03 16.86
N PHE A 27 34.79 7.08 16.18
CA PHE A 27 34.83 8.44 16.71
C PHE A 27 34.02 9.31 15.77
N ASP A 28 32.96 9.92 16.29
CA ASP A 28 32.18 10.84 15.48
C ASP A 28 33.01 12.09 15.11
N PRO A 29 32.95 12.57 13.85
CA PRO A 29 33.67 13.78 13.45
C PRO A 29 33.35 15.04 14.27
N SER A 30 32.17 15.11 14.88
CA SER A 30 31.74 16.23 15.73
C SER A 30 32.40 16.24 17.11
N VAL A 31 32.96 15.11 17.56
CA VAL A 31 33.62 15.01 18.87
C VAL A 31 34.94 15.79 18.89
N GLU A 32 34.95 16.88 19.67
CA GLU A 32 36.08 17.79 19.76
C GLU A 32 37.33 17.13 20.36
N GLY A 33 38.42 17.06 19.58
CA GLY A 33 39.67 16.45 20.05
C GLY A 33 39.66 14.92 19.99
N SER A 34 38.79 14.31 19.17
CA SER A 34 38.70 12.87 18.96
C SER A 34 40.04 12.17 18.66
N GLU A 35 41.01 12.88 18.09
CA GLU A 35 42.38 12.38 17.87
C GLU A 35 43.13 12.04 19.17
N LEU A 36 42.76 12.69 20.29
CA LEU A 36 43.32 12.42 21.62
C LEU A 36 42.73 11.17 22.26
N LEU A 37 41.48 10.84 21.93
CA LEU A 37 40.82 9.60 22.35
C LEU A 37 41.38 8.43 21.56
N LEU A 38 41.58 8.61 20.24
CA LEU A 38 42.20 7.60 19.36
C LEU A 38 43.59 7.18 19.82
N GLN A 39 44.42 8.11 20.32
CA GLN A 39 45.78 7.80 20.80
C GLN A 39 45.80 6.99 22.10
N LYS A 40 44.72 7.02 22.89
CA LYS A 40 44.65 6.41 24.21
C LYS A 40 43.77 5.18 24.24
N HIS A 41 42.92 4.98 23.24
CA HIS A 41 42.05 3.84 23.16
C HIS A 41 42.86 2.56 22.88
N THR A 42 43.05 1.74 23.92
CA THR A 42 43.62 0.40 23.80
C THR A 42 42.61 -0.64 24.24
N GLN A 43 41.99 -1.38 23.32
CA GLN A 43 41.00 -2.39 23.67
C GLN A 43 41.13 -3.74 22.94
N ASP A 44 40.49 -4.71 23.59
CA ASP A 44 40.43 -6.13 23.26
C ASP A 44 39.74 -6.37 21.91
N LYS A 45 40.12 -7.45 21.23
CA LYS A 45 39.59 -7.79 19.90
C LYS A 45 38.08 -8.01 19.86
N ASN A 46 37.48 -8.33 21.00
CA ASN A 46 36.06 -8.62 21.10
C ASN A 46 35.22 -7.41 21.52
N THR A 47 35.81 -6.21 21.64
CA THR A 47 35.09 -5.00 22.07
C THR A 47 35.11 -3.93 21.00
N TYR A 48 33.94 -3.37 20.67
CA TYR A 48 33.80 -2.20 19.83
C TYR A 48 33.44 -0.98 20.69
N SER A 49 34.08 0.17 20.50
CA SER A 49 33.76 1.37 21.29
C SER A 49 33.33 2.52 20.39
N ILE A 50 32.27 3.22 20.78
CA ILE A 50 31.79 4.42 20.11
C ILE A 50 32.04 5.62 21.02
N PHE A 51 32.61 6.68 20.47
CA PHE A 51 32.72 7.98 21.08
C PHE A 51 31.92 8.97 20.24
N SER A 52 30.79 9.43 20.77
CA SER A 52 29.93 10.40 20.10
C SER A 52 29.14 11.25 21.10
N HIS A 53 28.49 12.30 20.60
CA HIS A 53 27.42 12.96 21.33
C HIS A 53 26.18 12.06 21.42
N ALA A 54 25.47 12.15 22.54
CA ALA A 54 24.26 11.36 22.78
C ALA A 54 23.23 12.13 23.60
N LYS A 55 21.99 11.66 23.54
CA LYS A 55 20.86 11.95 24.43
C LYS A 55 20.15 10.61 24.75
N PRO A 56 19.18 10.54 25.67
CA PRO A 56 18.49 9.29 26.00
C PRO A 56 17.99 8.54 24.75
N GLY A 57 18.62 7.40 24.44
CA GLY A 57 18.26 6.53 23.30
C GLY A 57 18.89 6.88 21.94
N SER A 58 19.45 8.08 21.79
CA SER A 58 19.93 8.60 20.49
C SER A 58 21.43 8.93 20.51
N LEU A 59 22.09 8.76 19.36
CA LEU A 59 23.52 8.95 19.19
C LEU A 59 23.80 9.72 17.89
N ILE A 60 24.71 10.69 17.92
CA ILE A 60 25.16 11.32 16.68
C ILE A 60 26.08 10.37 15.91
N VAL A 61 25.86 10.21 14.61
CA VAL A 61 26.77 9.51 13.69
C VAL A 61 26.86 10.32 12.39
N GLN A 62 28.08 10.71 12.03
CA GLN A 62 28.37 11.59 10.89
C GLN A 62 27.62 12.93 10.94
N GLY A 63 27.40 13.47 12.15
CA GLY A 63 26.69 14.73 12.35
C GLY A 63 25.17 14.65 12.20
N GLN A 64 24.60 13.44 12.25
CA GLN A 64 23.15 13.22 12.25
C GLN A 64 22.75 12.47 13.52
N TRP A 65 21.62 12.85 14.13
CA TRP A 65 21.03 12.09 15.22
C TRP A 65 20.47 10.77 14.70
N LEU A 66 20.94 9.66 15.27
CA LEU A 66 20.44 8.32 15.01
C LEU A 66 19.69 7.82 16.23
N GLU A 67 18.52 7.21 16.02
CA GLU A 67 17.77 6.49 17.03
C GLU A 67 18.18 5.00 17.03
N LYS A 68 17.55 4.19 17.89
CA LYS A 68 17.98 2.80 18.15
C LYS A 68 18.04 1.93 16.88
N GLU A 69 17.18 2.14 15.88
CA GLU A 69 17.15 1.44 14.59
C GLU A 69 18.32 1.85 13.66
N GLU A 70 18.62 3.13 13.53
CA GLU A 70 19.73 3.60 12.70
C GLU A 70 21.07 3.33 13.37
N ILE A 71 21.14 3.40 14.71
CA ILE A 71 22.31 2.96 15.49
C ILE A 71 22.57 1.47 15.26
N LEU A 72 21.52 0.64 15.21
CA LEU A 72 21.63 -0.78 14.89
C LEU A 72 22.25 -0.98 13.49
N SER A 73 21.69 -0.32 12.48
CA SER A 73 22.16 -0.38 11.09
C SER A 73 23.61 0.08 10.98
N PHE A 74 23.94 1.21 11.62
CA PHE A 74 25.30 1.71 11.72
C PHE A 74 26.22 0.65 12.35
N LEU A 75 25.88 0.14 13.52
CA LEU A 75 26.70 -0.83 14.25
C LEU A 75 26.92 -2.14 13.47
N GLN A 76 25.92 -2.65 12.77
CA GLN A 76 26.04 -3.84 11.91
C GLN A 76 27.12 -3.67 10.83
N THR A 77 27.29 -2.47 10.29
CA THR A 77 28.36 -2.18 9.31
C THR A 77 29.74 -2.00 9.94
N GLN A 78 29.80 -1.69 11.24
CA GLN A 78 31.02 -1.35 11.95
C GLN A 78 31.64 -2.53 12.71
N ILE A 79 30.81 -3.42 13.26
CA ILE A 79 31.28 -4.51 14.13
C ILE A 79 31.61 -5.78 13.33
N SER A 80 32.45 -6.63 13.90
CA SER A 80 32.83 -7.91 13.29
C SER A 80 32.05 -9.07 13.93
N LYS A 81 32.06 -10.26 13.29
CA LYS A 81 31.51 -11.48 13.89
C LYS A 81 32.17 -11.89 15.21
N GLU A 82 33.34 -11.34 15.54
CA GLU A 82 34.07 -11.61 16.79
C GLU A 82 33.69 -10.63 17.91
N THR A 83 32.92 -9.57 17.61
CA THR A 83 32.50 -8.57 18.59
C THR A 83 31.51 -9.18 19.58
N GLN A 84 31.80 -9.08 20.87
CA GLN A 84 30.94 -9.56 21.97
C GLN A 84 30.46 -8.41 22.87
N PHE A 85 31.19 -7.30 22.89
CA PHE A 85 30.90 -6.15 23.73
C PHE A 85 30.90 -4.86 22.91
N ILE A 86 29.98 -3.96 23.22
CA ILE A 86 29.98 -2.58 22.70
C ILE A 86 30.00 -1.61 23.88
N ASN A 87 30.90 -0.64 23.84
CA ASN A 87 30.91 0.49 24.77
C ASN A 87 30.40 1.73 24.03
N ILE A 88 29.36 2.35 24.54
CA ILE A 88 28.82 3.61 24.01
C ILE A 88 29.22 4.71 24.99
N PHE A 89 30.28 5.46 24.63
CA PHE A 89 30.64 6.70 25.29
C PHE A 89 29.88 7.83 24.60
N GLY A 90 28.78 8.23 25.21
CA GLY A 90 27.97 9.37 24.80
C GLY A 90 27.14 9.85 25.97
N CYS A 91 27.13 11.16 26.20
CA CYS A 91 26.47 11.72 27.37
C CYS A 91 25.02 11.21 27.48
N GLU A 92 24.70 10.61 28.62
CA GLU A 92 23.31 10.26 28.97
C GLU A 92 22.58 9.28 28.03
N PHE A 93 23.28 8.58 27.13
CA PHE A 93 22.67 7.64 26.17
C PHE A 93 21.72 6.64 26.82
N ALA A 94 22.13 6.05 27.95
CA ALA A 94 21.34 5.04 28.66
C ALA A 94 20.53 5.61 29.84
N LYS A 95 20.37 6.93 29.91
CA LYS A 95 19.57 7.59 30.94
C LYS A 95 18.08 7.40 30.64
N GLY A 96 17.28 7.22 31.70
CA GLY A 96 15.82 7.15 31.59
C GLY A 96 15.29 5.87 30.92
N LYS A 97 13.96 5.82 30.71
CA LYS A 97 13.27 4.67 30.11
C LYS A 97 13.69 4.47 28.65
N LYS A 98 13.68 5.55 27.86
CA LYS A 98 14.08 5.58 26.45
C LYS A 98 15.51 5.06 26.22
N GLY A 99 16.47 5.53 27.03
CA GLY A 99 17.86 5.06 26.95
C GLY A 99 18.02 3.57 27.32
N LEU A 100 17.31 3.09 28.33
CA LEU A 100 17.32 1.66 28.70
C LEU A 100 16.67 0.78 27.62
N GLU A 101 15.60 1.26 26.99
CA GLU A 101 14.94 0.59 25.86
C GLU A 101 15.86 0.50 24.64
N ALA A 102 16.56 1.58 24.27
CA ALA A 102 17.54 1.57 23.20
C ALA A 102 18.68 0.57 23.46
N VAL A 103 19.22 0.53 24.69
CA VAL A 103 20.24 -0.46 25.07
C VAL A 103 19.69 -1.90 24.94
N SER A 104 18.49 -2.16 25.45
CA SER A 104 17.85 -3.49 25.38
C SER A 104 17.59 -3.92 23.94
N PHE A 105 17.10 -3.00 23.10
CA PHE A 105 16.86 -3.20 21.68
C PHE A 105 18.16 -3.57 20.94
N LEU A 106 19.22 -2.80 21.15
CA LEU A 106 20.50 -3.03 20.49
C LEU A 106 21.15 -4.34 20.96
N GLU A 107 21.09 -4.68 22.26
CA GLU A 107 21.60 -5.98 22.76
C GLU A 107 20.86 -7.16 22.11
N LYS A 108 19.53 -7.07 22.00
CA LYS A 108 18.69 -8.11 21.41
C LYS A 108 19.02 -8.34 19.93
N ASN A 109 19.15 -7.26 19.17
CA ASN A 109 19.29 -7.34 17.70
C ASN A 109 20.73 -7.56 17.23
N LEU A 110 21.74 -7.13 17.99
CA LEU A 110 23.15 -7.37 17.65
C LEU A 110 23.70 -8.68 18.23
N GLY A 111 23.05 -9.25 19.25
CA GLY A 111 23.56 -10.43 19.96
C GLY A 111 24.83 -10.14 20.77
N VAL A 112 25.06 -8.89 21.15
CA VAL A 112 26.23 -8.41 21.92
C VAL A 112 25.79 -7.79 23.24
N LYS A 113 26.74 -7.59 24.17
CA LYS A 113 26.50 -6.86 25.42
C LYS A 113 26.91 -5.41 25.33
N ILE A 114 26.04 -4.51 25.76
CA ILE A 114 26.23 -3.07 25.64
C ILE A 114 26.50 -2.47 27.02
N SER A 115 27.52 -1.63 27.08
CA SER A 115 27.75 -0.75 28.23
C SER A 115 27.63 0.70 27.79
N ALA A 116 26.90 1.52 28.54
CA ALA A 116 26.59 2.90 28.17
C ALA A 116 26.47 3.81 29.41
N SER A 117 26.73 5.09 29.21
CA SER A 117 26.67 6.15 30.23
C SER A 117 25.25 6.65 30.47
N THR A 118 24.96 6.96 31.74
CA THR A 118 23.71 7.59 32.21
C THR A 118 23.90 9.04 32.65
N ASN A 119 25.15 9.52 32.63
CA ASN A 119 25.54 10.86 33.03
C ASN A 119 26.45 11.51 31.97
N ILE A 120 26.97 12.69 32.27
CA ILE A 120 27.93 13.38 31.41
C ILE A 120 29.23 12.56 31.30
N THR A 121 29.62 12.24 30.07
CA THR A 121 30.87 11.53 29.76
C THR A 121 31.99 12.51 29.41
N GLY A 122 33.15 12.41 30.07
CA GLY A 122 34.33 13.25 29.80
C GLY A 122 34.67 14.26 30.90
N LYS A 123 35.27 15.40 30.54
CA LYS A 123 35.89 16.36 31.48
C LYS A 123 34.96 16.83 32.60
N ASP A 124 33.70 17.09 32.28
CA ASP A 124 32.72 17.64 33.22
C ASP A 124 31.87 16.57 33.91
N GLY A 125 32.17 15.29 33.66
CA GLY A 125 31.57 14.16 34.35
C GLY A 125 32.60 13.07 34.61
N ASP A 126 32.34 11.83 34.18
CA ASP A 126 33.30 10.73 34.32
C ASP A 126 33.41 9.88 33.05
N TRP A 127 34.24 8.83 33.09
CA TRP A 127 34.40 7.86 32.00
C TRP A 127 33.85 6.49 32.40
N LYS A 128 32.79 6.47 33.20
CA LYS A 128 32.12 5.26 33.66
C LYS A 128 30.88 5.00 32.80
N LEU A 129 30.66 3.73 32.49
CA LEU A 129 29.44 3.27 31.82
C LEU A 129 28.56 2.59 32.85
N GLU A 130 27.53 3.28 33.36
CA GLU A 130 26.71 2.80 34.47
C GLU A 130 25.76 1.66 34.09
N VAL A 131 25.34 1.61 32.83
CA VAL A 131 24.55 0.52 32.29
C VAL A 131 25.48 -0.50 31.64
N GLY A 132 25.22 -1.78 31.85
CA GLY A 132 26.04 -2.89 31.34
C GLY A 132 27.15 -3.33 32.32
N SER A 133 28.38 -3.49 31.82
CA SER A 133 29.49 -4.12 32.56
C SER A 133 30.18 -3.22 33.60
N GLY A 134 29.79 -1.94 33.70
CA GLY A 134 30.25 -1.06 34.78
C GLY A 134 31.72 -0.66 34.73
N LYS A 135 32.36 -0.64 33.55
CA LYS A 135 33.80 -0.34 33.40
C LYS A 135 34.09 1.15 33.57
N THR A 136 35.22 1.45 34.21
CA THR A 136 35.79 2.80 34.38
C THR A 136 37.08 2.90 33.57
N PHE A 137 37.27 4.01 32.85
CA PHE A 137 38.40 4.21 31.94
C PHE A 137 39.27 5.41 32.33
N ASP A 138 40.17 5.21 33.29
CA ASP A 138 41.07 6.24 33.84
C ASP A 138 42.04 6.85 32.79
N GLU A 139 42.29 6.15 31.68
CA GLU A 139 43.17 6.62 30.61
C GLU A 139 42.65 7.86 29.87
N PHE A 140 41.33 8.06 29.87
CA PHE A 140 40.68 9.20 29.20
C PHE A 140 40.59 10.44 30.09
N GLU A 141 40.92 10.39 31.39
CA GLU A 141 40.80 11.53 32.34
C GLU A 141 41.59 12.79 31.93
N LYS A 142 42.60 12.67 31.07
CA LYS A 142 43.37 13.82 30.53
C LYS A 142 42.77 14.41 29.24
N TYR A 143 41.58 13.98 28.82
CA TYR A 143 40.85 14.55 27.69
C TYR A 143 40.20 15.88 28.10
N GLY A 144 40.38 16.92 27.29
CA GLY A 144 40.06 18.31 27.65
C GLY A 144 38.60 18.73 27.46
N PHE A 145 37.74 17.82 26.97
CA PHE A 145 36.36 18.07 26.54
C PHE A 145 35.40 17.06 27.18
N ASN A 146 34.09 17.25 27.00
CA ASN A 146 33.06 16.26 27.34
C ASN A 146 32.32 15.84 26.05
N LEU A 147 31.47 14.82 26.13
CA LEU A 147 30.71 14.30 24.99
C LEU A 147 29.28 14.85 24.93
N GLN A 148 29.01 15.98 25.59
CA GLN A 148 27.69 16.63 25.57
C GLN A 148 27.56 17.44 24.29
N TYR A 149 26.38 17.41 23.66
CA TYR A 149 26.03 18.28 22.53
C TYR A 149 25.75 19.70 23.11
N ASN A 150 26.25 20.75 22.47
CA ASN A 150 26.57 22.06 23.08
C ASN A 150 25.52 23.11 22.66
N PRO A 151 25.20 24.18 23.42
CA PRO A 151 24.28 25.31 23.09
C PRO A 151 24.38 26.07 21.72
N THR A 152 24.99 25.48 20.70
CA THR A 152 25.10 25.88 19.30
C THR A 152 24.40 24.90 18.35
N ASP A 153 23.49 24.08 18.85
CA ASP A 153 22.81 23.01 18.10
C ASP A 153 21.49 23.51 17.47
N ASP A 154 20.97 22.71 16.55
CA ASP A 154 19.78 22.90 15.69
C ASP A 154 18.97 21.61 15.81
N PHE A 155 17.97 21.59 16.71
CA PHE A 155 17.30 20.36 17.16
C PHE A 155 16.39 19.76 16.07
N ASP A 156 15.72 20.60 15.31
CA ASP A 156 14.76 20.22 14.27
C ASP A 156 15.34 20.20 12.84
N GLY A 157 16.59 20.67 12.67
CA GLY A 157 17.35 20.61 11.43
C GLY A 157 16.94 21.67 10.41
N ASP A 158 16.35 22.79 10.82
CA ASP A 158 15.86 23.85 9.94
C ASP A 158 16.95 24.89 9.55
N ALA A 159 18.18 24.71 10.03
CA ALA A 159 19.33 25.60 9.91
C ALA A 159 19.30 26.87 10.79
N LYS A 160 18.47 26.89 11.83
CA LYS A 160 18.51 27.81 12.97
C LYS A 160 19.08 27.07 14.17
N LEU A 161 19.77 27.83 15.01
CA LEU A 161 20.32 27.24 16.23
C LEU A 161 19.31 27.48 17.34
N ASN A 162 19.16 26.54 18.27
CA ASN A 162 18.17 26.60 19.34
C ASN A 162 18.27 27.89 20.20
N ASN A 163 19.45 28.51 20.24
CA ASN A 163 19.64 29.77 20.96
C ASN A 163 19.09 31.02 20.24
N VAL A 164 18.71 30.89 18.97
CA VAL A 164 18.10 31.91 18.11
C VAL A 164 16.81 31.44 17.44
N ASP A 165 16.49 30.15 17.52
CA ASP A 165 15.17 29.61 17.23
C ASP A 165 14.15 30.09 18.28
N LEU A 166 12.89 30.15 17.90
CA LEU A 166 11.76 30.43 18.78
C LEU A 166 10.81 29.23 18.94
N ASP A 167 11.06 28.14 18.22
CA ASP A 167 10.26 26.91 18.14
C ASP A 167 11.23 25.76 17.87
N ASP A 168 11.87 25.29 18.95
CA ASP A 168 13.06 24.42 18.92
C ASP A 168 12.79 23.01 18.35
N ASP A 169 11.55 22.54 18.30
CA ASP A 169 11.15 21.27 17.71
C ASP A 169 10.24 21.39 16.47
N ASN A 170 9.89 22.61 16.09
CA ASN A 170 9.15 22.96 14.88
C ASN A 170 7.73 22.37 14.85
N ASP A 171 7.09 22.20 16.01
CA ASP A 171 5.70 21.77 16.15
C ASP A 171 4.70 22.95 15.98
N GLY A 172 5.20 24.18 15.95
CA GLY A 172 4.45 25.42 15.79
C GLY A 172 4.19 26.18 17.08
N VAL A 173 4.23 25.51 18.23
CA VAL A 173 4.16 26.11 19.56
C VAL A 173 5.53 26.72 19.86
N LEU A 174 5.55 27.92 20.43
CA LEU A 174 6.82 28.59 20.70
C LEU A 174 7.40 28.12 22.03
N ASP A 175 8.73 28.04 22.18
CA ASP A 175 9.38 27.65 23.45
C ASP A 175 8.95 28.55 24.61
N SER A 176 8.63 29.81 24.31
CA SER A 176 8.14 30.79 25.28
C SER A 176 6.75 30.46 25.86
N VAL A 177 6.00 29.59 25.19
CA VAL A 177 4.67 29.10 25.53
C VAL A 177 4.77 27.74 26.24
N GLU A 178 5.65 26.86 25.81
CA GLU A 178 5.88 25.53 26.41
C GLU A 178 6.66 25.64 27.72
N GLY A 179 7.71 26.45 27.69
CA GLY A 179 8.60 26.68 28.81
C GLY A 179 9.57 25.53 29.02
N SER A 180 9.99 25.33 30.27
CA SER A 180 11.00 24.34 30.63
C SER A 180 10.43 23.17 31.43
N ALA A 181 9.15 22.86 31.23
CA ALA A 181 8.50 21.72 31.86
C ALA A 181 8.77 20.44 31.07
N ASP A 182 8.58 19.29 31.71
CA ASP A 182 8.66 17.94 31.15
C ASP A 182 7.36 17.29 31.63
N THR A 183 6.31 17.43 30.82
CA THR A 183 4.92 17.25 31.24
C THR A 183 4.57 15.77 31.42
N ASP A 184 5.12 14.88 30.60
CA ASP A 184 4.90 13.43 30.66
C ASP A 184 5.99 12.68 31.48
N GLY A 185 7.13 13.33 31.78
CA GLY A 185 8.22 12.79 32.57
C GLY A 185 9.18 11.88 31.80
N ASP A 186 9.23 11.97 30.47
CA ASP A 186 10.11 11.16 29.62
C ASP A 186 11.57 11.67 29.57
N SER A 187 11.84 12.80 30.24
CA SER A 187 13.13 13.50 30.30
C SER A 187 13.48 14.35 29.08
N MET A 188 12.52 14.58 28.19
CA MET A 188 12.50 15.65 27.21
C MET A 188 11.74 16.85 27.80
N THR A 189 12.14 18.05 27.43
CA THR A 189 11.42 19.25 27.87
C THR A 189 10.38 19.55 26.81
N ASP A 190 9.20 20.04 27.19
CA ASP A 190 8.09 20.31 26.29
C ASP A 190 8.51 21.12 25.05
N SER A 191 9.45 22.07 25.16
CA SER A 191 9.99 22.83 24.01
C SER A 191 10.96 22.05 23.09
N PHE A 192 11.07 20.75 23.29
CA PHE A 192 11.86 19.81 22.50
C PHE A 192 11.06 18.52 22.28
N ASP A 193 9.76 18.54 22.58
CA ASP A 193 8.90 17.38 22.63
C ASP A 193 7.68 17.59 21.75
N LEU A 194 7.47 16.68 20.80
CA LEU A 194 6.43 16.79 19.79
C LEU A 194 5.09 16.19 20.27
N ASP A 195 5.09 15.59 21.46
CA ASP A 195 3.93 15.05 22.21
C ASP A 195 4.19 15.23 23.71
N SER A 196 4.18 16.49 24.16
CA SER A 196 4.54 16.95 25.51
C SER A 196 3.83 16.18 26.64
N ASP A 197 2.63 15.66 26.42
CA ASP A 197 1.85 14.96 27.43
C ASP A 197 1.80 13.43 27.25
N GLY A 198 2.37 12.92 26.16
CA GLY A 198 2.59 11.51 25.87
C GLY A 198 1.30 10.72 25.62
N ASP A 199 0.23 11.38 25.13
CA ASP A 199 -1.05 10.73 24.85
C ASP A 199 -1.18 10.13 23.44
N GLY A 200 -0.18 10.36 22.59
CA GLY A 200 -0.10 9.87 21.23
C GLY A 200 -0.77 10.78 20.20
N CYS A 201 -1.15 12.01 20.56
CA CYS A 201 -1.52 13.07 19.63
C CYS A 201 -0.41 14.15 19.59
N PRO A 202 0.04 14.58 18.41
CA PRO A 202 1.06 15.62 18.34
C PRO A 202 0.56 16.98 18.80
N ASP A 203 1.40 17.69 19.57
CA ASP A 203 1.14 19.03 20.11
C ASP A 203 0.61 19.99 19.02
N ALA A 204 1.26 20.00 17.86
CA ALA A 204 0.91 20.76 16.66
C ALA A 204 -0.59 20.67 16.28
N ILE A 205 -1.20 19.49 16.41
CA ILE A 205 -2.62 19.24 16.07
C ILE A 205 -3.55 19.69 17.21
N GLU A 206 -3.15 19.45 18.45
CA GLU A 206 -3.95 19.69 19.66
C GLU A 206 -4.16 21.17 19.98
N THR A 207 -3.35 22.03 19.37
CA THR A 207 -3.53 23.48 19.41
C THR A 207 -4.88 23.96 18.88
N GLY A 208 -5.56 23.15 18.05
CA GLY A 208 -6.79 23.55 17.36
C GLY A 208 -6.59 24.63 16.30
N ALA A 209 -5.34 24.88 15.88
CA ALA A 209 -4.97 25.92 14.91
C ALA A 209 -5.26 25.54 13.45
N GLY A 210 -5.90 24.39 13.21
CA GLY A 210 -6.20 23.89 11.86
C GLY A 210 -5.01 23.20 11.17
N ILE A 211 -3.96 22.89 11.95
CA ILE A 211 -2.90 21.96 11.57
C ILE A 211 -3.49 20.54 11.60
N THR A 212 -3.15 19.74 10.60
CA THR A 212 -3.63 18.35 10.44
C THR A 212 -2.45 17.44 10.17
N THR A 213 -2.63 16.12 10.22
CA THR A 213 -1.57 15.16 9.91
C THR A 213 -0.93 15.38 8.52
N ALA A 214 -1.68 15.90 7.54
CA ALA A 214 -1.16 16.24 6.22
C ALA A 214 -0.20 17.45 6.21
N ASN A 215 -0.06 18.14 7.34
CA ASN A 215 0.87 19.24 7.52
C ASN A 215 2.10 18.84 8.32
N LEU A 216 2.16 17.61 8.84
CA LEU A 216 3.27 17.14 9.66
C LEU A 216 4.22 16.25 8.85
N LYS A 217 5.47 16.17 9.29
CA LYS A 217 6.43 15.15 8.88
C LYS A 217 6.16 13.86 9.68
N ARG A 218 6.82 12.75 9.32
CA ARG A 218 6.78 11.48 10.09
C ARG A 218 7.11 11.64 11.58
N ASN A 219 8.06 12.49 11.95
CA ASN A 219 8.39 12.73 13.36
C ASN A 219 7.36 13.60 14.08
N THR A 220 6.26 13.99 13.43
CA THR A 220 5.17 14.83 13.92
C THR A 220 5.45 16.33 14.05
N SER A 221 6.64 16.81 13.63
CA SER A 221 6.89 18.24 13.48
C SER A 221 6.15 18.80 12.25
N ILE A 222 5.92 20.12 12.18
CA ILE A 222 5.29 20.74 11.00
C ILE A 222 6.24 20.67 9.78
N SER A 223 5.67 20.26 8.64
CA SER A 223 6.33 20.17 7.34
C SER A 223 6.43 21.54 6.64
N GLY A 224 7.39 21.68 5.72
CA GLY A 224 7.57 22.87 4.90
C GLY A 224 8.74 23.76 5.33
N THR A 225 8.66 25.05 5.01
CA THR A 225 9.71 26.02 5.34
C THR A 225 9.40 26.79 6.61
N VAL A 226 10.45 27.17 7.33
CA VAL A 226 10.41 28.04 8.50
C VAL A 226 10.53 29.53 8.13
N ASP A 227 10.13 30.40 9.04
CA ASP A 227 10.30 31.85 8.89
C ASP A 227 11.69 32.35 9.37
N ALA A 228 11.87 33.66 9.48
CA ALA A 228 13.17 34.22 9.86
C ALA A 228 13.60 33.86 11.29
N ASN A 229 12.66 33.43 12.13
CA ASN A 229 12.84 33.10 13.54
C ASN A 229 12.78 31.59 13.82
N GLY A 230 12.78 30.72 12.81
CA GLY A 230 12.76 29.25 12.97
C GLY A 230 11.38 28.62 13.09
N VAL A 231 10.34 29.43 13.30
CA VAL A 231 8.96 28.95 13.39
C VAL A 231 8.41 28.47 12.02
N PRO A 232 7.64 27.37 11.94
CA PRO A 232 6.99 26.92 10.71
C PRO A 232 6.11 28.01 10.10
N THR A 233 6.23 28.25 8.80
CA THR A 233 5.41 29.27 8.11
C THR A 233 3.90 28.99 8.20
N LEU A 234 3.52 27.71 8.33
CA LEU A 234 2.15 27.27 8.58
C LEU A 234 1.61 27.71 9.95
N ALA A 235 2.48 27.79 10.96
CA ALA A 235 2.13 28.28 12.30
C ALA A 235 2.01 29.82 12.35
N ASN A 236 2.35 30.54 11.27
CA ASN A 236 2.15 31.99 11.12
C ASN A 236 2.73 32.82 12.29
N GLY A 237 3.95 32.47 12.73
CA GLY A 237 4.67 33.13 13.81
C GLY A 237 4.37 32.61 15.21
N GLY A 238 3.76 31.43 15.31
CA GLY A 238 3.53 30.68 16.54
C GLY A 238 2.04 30.44 16.79
N ILE A 239 1.72 29.24 17.27
CA ILE A 239 0.36 28.85 17.65
C ILE A 239 0.23 28.72 19.18
N PRO A 240 -0.99 28.88 19.74
CA PRO A 240 -1.21 28.69 21.18
C PRO A 240 -1.06 27.21 21.56
N ARG A 241 -0.57 26.93 22.77
CA ARG A 241 -0.39 25.58 23.31
C ARG A 241 -1.62 24.66 23.25
N GLY A 242 -2.82 25.23 23.25
CA GLY A 242 -4.08 24.47 23.23
C GLY A 242 -4.15 23.38 24.29
N ASP A 243 -4.41 22.15 23.84
CA ASP A 243 -4.59 20.97 24.68
C ASP A 243 -3.33 20.08 24.79
N GLY A 244 -2.22 20.34 24.08
CA GLY A 244 -1.07 19.40 24.00
C GLY A 244 -0.23 19.18 25.27
N ALA A 245 -0.61 19.83 26.37
CA ALA A 245 -0.05 19.56 27.70
C ALA A 245 -1.04 18.84 28.63
N ASN A 246 -2.07 18.21 28.07
CA ASN A 246 -3.18 17.62 28.78
C ASN A 246 -3.60 16.28 28.17
N ALA A 247 -2.95 15.22 28.66
CA ALA A 247 -3.10 13.81 28.24
C ALA A 247 -4.50 13.18 28.41
N THR A 248 -5.52 14.00 28.70
CA THR A 248 -6.92 13.59 28.75
C THR A 248 -7.75 14.12 27.57
N ILE A 249 -7.16 14.93 26.68
CA ILE A 249 -7.87 15.62 25.60
C ILE A 249 -7.09 15.57 24.27
N SER A 250 -7.18 14.47 23.53
CA SER A 250 -6.60 14.35 22.18
C SER A 250 -7.44 15.04 21.10
N ASN A 251 -7.46 16.37 21.10
CA ASN A 251 -8.39 17.18 20.29
C ASN A 251 -7.89 17.31 18.84
N GLY A 252 -8.48 16.56 17.89
CA GLY A 252 -8.11 16.63 16.48
C GLY A 252 -7.26 15.45 15.99
N CYS A 253 -6.72 14.64 16.91
CA CYS A 253 -6.31 13.28 16.65
C CYS A 253 -7.36 12.28 17.14
N LEU A 254 -7.28 11.05 16.67
CA LEU A 254 -7.70 9.90 17.47
C LEU A 254 -6.40 9.28 17.96
N PRO A 255 -6.29 8.91 19.26
CA PRO A 255 -5.05 8.35 19.80
C PRO A 255 -4.56 7.21 18.91
N LEU A 256 -3.26 7.21 18.59
CA LEU A 256 -2.63 6.08 17.92
C LEU A 256 -2.87 4.83 18.78
N GLY A 257 -3.30 3.77 18.12
CA GLY A 257 -3.45 2.47 18.72
C GLY A 257 -2.09 1.84 19.02
N SER A 258 -2.03 0.52 19.11
CA SER A 258 -0.76 -0.17 19.37
C SER A 258 0.06 -0.30 18.09
N ILE A 259 1.37 -0.04 18.14
CA ILE A 259 2.28 -0.44 17.06
C ILE A 259 2.22 -1.98 16.91
N GLY A 260 2.09 -2.48 15.68
CA GLY A 260 1.87 -3.91 15.40
C GLY A 260 0.46 -4.40 15.67
N GLY A 261 -0.47 -3.49 15.97
CA GLY A 261 -1.89 -3.80 16.11
C GLY A 261 -2.58 -3.85 14.75
N MET A 262 -3.66 -4.63 14.66
CA MET A 262 -4.46 -4.80 13.43
C MET A 262 -5.81 -4.06 13.49
N GLY A 263 -6.05 -3.29 14.55
CA GLY A 263 -7.23 -2.45 14.67
C GLY A 263 -7.04 -1.18 13.86
N PHE A 264 -8.08 -0.62 13.25
CA PHE A 264 -7.88 0.53 12.34
C PHE A 264 -7.45 1.87 13.00
N ALA A 265 -7.13 1.90 14.30
CA ALA A 265 -6.43 3.04 14.90
C ALA A 265 -4.98 2.70 15.23
N ASP A 266 -4.63 1.41 15.19
CA ASP A 266 -3.27 0.89 15.31
C ASP A 266 -2.45 1.29 14.07
N ASP A 267 -1.15 1.09 14.20
CA ASP A 267 -0.11 1.36 13.21
C ASP A 267 0.67 0.04 13.08
N PHE A 268 0.30 -0.79 12.11
CA PHE A 268 0.74 -2.18 12.07
C PHE A 268 2.25 -2.28 11.81
N ASP A 269 2.78 -1.45 10.92
CA ASP A 269 4.18 -1.46 10.52
C ASP A 269 5.05 -0.47 11.31
N GLY A 270 4.43 0.42 12.08
CA GLY A 270 5.12 1.41 12.91
C GLY A 270 5.69 2.57 12.10
N ASP A 271 5.16 2.85 10.92
CA ASP A 271 5.67 3.89 10.02
C ASP A 271 5.08 5.29 10.31
N GLY A 272 4.16 5.37 11.28
CA GLY A 272 3.48 6.59 11.72
C GLY A 272 2.13 6.82 11.05
N ASN A 273 1.76 5.99 10.07
CA ASN A 273 0.42 5.95 9.51
C ASN A 273 -0.44 4.95 10.27
N ARG A 274 -1.74 5.23 10.31
CA ARG A 274 -2.69 4.30 10.94
C ARG A 274 -3.24 3.39 9.87
N ASN A 275 -3.58 2.17 10.24
CA ASN A 275 -4.19 1.18 9.35
C ASN A 275 -5.50 1.64 8.66
N ASP A 276 -6.12 2.76 9.10
CA ASP A 276 -7.28 3.34 8.41
C ASP A 276 -6.95 4.36 7.31
N ARG A 277 -5.68 4.77 7.22
CA ARG A 277 -5.18 5.83 6.34
C ARG A 277 -3.85 5.47 5.67
N ASP A 278 -3.22 4.40 6.10
CA ASP A 278 -2.09 3.77 5.47
C ASP A 278 -2.58 3.00 4.22
N PRO A 279 -1.96 3.18 3.05
CA PRO A 279 -2.31 2.45 1.84
C PRO A 279 -1.64 1.08 1.68
N ASP A 280 -0.72 0.70 2.55
CA ASP A 280 0.10 -0.53 2.52
C ASP A 280 0.45 -0.93 3.97
N ASP A 281 -0.54 -1.44 4.69
CA ASP A 281 -0.52 -1.61 6.16
C ASP A 281 0.65 -2.45 6.70
N ASP A 282 1.24 -3.35 5.91
CA ASP A 282 2.43 -4.14 6.28
C ASP A 282 3.69 -3.79 5.50
N ASN A 283 3.62 -2.70 4.73
CA ASN A 283 4.69 -2.05 3.98
C ASN A 283 5.48 -3.01 3.06
N ASP A 284 4.82 -4.05 2.58
CA ASP A 284 5.42 -5.09 1.76
C ASP A 284 5.51 -4.69 0.27
N GLY A 285 4.85 -3.59 -0.09
CA GLY A 285 4.80 -3.03 -1.42
C GLY A 285 3.54 -3.41 -2.19
N VAL A 286 2.69 -4.27 -1.66
CA VAL A 286 1.37 -4.61 -2.20
C VAL A 286 0.32 -3.79 -1.48
N LEU A 287 -0.29 -2.86 -2.21
CA LEU A 287 -1.28 -1.96 -1.62
C LEU A 287 -2.49 -2.73 -1.07
N ASP A 288 -3.03 -2.26 0.06
CA ASP A 288 -4.27 -2.74 0.67
C ASP A 288 -5.41 -2.94 -0.32
N LYS A 289 -5.56 -2.02 -1.28
CA LYS A 289 -6.63 -2.09 -2.31
C LYS A 289 -6.49 -3.28 -3.26
N GLU A 290 -5.33 -3.92 -3.30
CA GLU A 290 -4.99 -5.05 -4.14
C GLU A 290 -5.08 -6.37 -3.38
N GLU A 291 -4.57 -6.42 -2.16
CA GLU A 291 -4.73 -7.54 -1.24
C GLU A 291 -6.17 -7.68 -0.76
N CYS A 292 -6.82 -6.53 -0.68
CA CYS A 292 -8.16 -6.29 -0.25
C CYS A 292 -8.96 -5.60 -1.38
N PRO A 293 -9.13 -6.27 -2.55
CA PRO A 293 -9.78 -5.67 -3.70
C PRO A 293 -11.28 -5.70 -3.52
N LEU A 294 -11.92 -4.56 -3.15
CA LEU A 294 -13.35 -4.38 -2.79
C LEU A 294 -14.29 -5.44 -3.40
N GLY A 295 -14.31 -6.62 -2.81
CA GLY A 295 -15.00 -7.81 -3.30
C GLY A 295 -16.39 -7.84 -2.72
N ASP A 296 -17.41 -7.82 -3.56
CA ASP A 296 -18.82 -8.05 -3.18
C ASP A 296 -19.47 -7.03 -2.23
N ASN A 297 -19.26 -5.74 -2.51
CA ASN A 297 -20.23 -4.73 -2.07
C ASN A 297 -21.53 -4.90 -2.87
N PHE A 298 -22.52 -5.61 -2.30
CA PHE A 298 -23.87 -5.64 -2.89
C PHE A 298 -24.46 -4.23 -2.82
N GLU A 299 -24.57 -3.55 -3.97
CA GLU A 299 -25.28 -2.27 -4.05
C GLU A 299 -26.74 -2.50 -3.66
N PHE A 300 -27.09 -2.12 -2.43
CA PHE A 300 -28.41 -2.27 -1.89
C PHE A 300 -29.35 -1.26 -2.56
N GLN A 301 -30.41 -1.78 -3.17
CA GLN A 301 -31.46 -0.97 -3.76
C GLN A 301 -32.69 -0.97 -2.87
N ASN A 302 -33.19 0.21 -2.51
CA ASN A 302 -34.44 0.35 -1.76
C ASN A 302 -35.65 -0.24 -2.51
N GLY A 303 -35.55 -0.43 -3.84
CA GLY A 303 -36.52 -1.19 -4.62
C GLY A 303 -36.68 -2.66 -4.17
N TRP A 304 -35.66 -3.27 -3.55
CA TRP A 304 -35.75 -4.62 -2.97
C TRP A 304 -36.70 -4.66 -1.76
N LEU A 305 -36.92 -3.53 -1.11
CA LEU A 305 -37.88 -3.39 -0.01
C LEU A 305 -39.33 -3.22 -0.48
N GLY A 306 -39.57 -3.21 -1.80
CA GLY A 306 -40.90 -2.99 -2.38
C GLY A 306 -41.40 -1.54 -2.28
N LEU A 307 -40.49 -0.58 -2.05
CA LEU A 307 -40.81 0.83 -1.96
C LEU A 307 -41.14 1.42 -3.35
N GLY A 308 -42.19 2.25 -3.41
CA GLY A 308 -42.62 2.93 -4.63
C GLY A 308 -41.93 4.27 -4.85
N ASN A 309 -42.49 5.12 -5.72
CA ASN A 309 -42.07 6.52 -5.84
C ASN A 309 -42.73 7.37 -4.75
N GLY A 310 -41.97 8.08 -3.92
CA GLY A 310 -42.51 8.94 -2.89
C GLY A 310 -41.58 9.22 -1.71
N SER A 311 -42.01 10.16 -0.86
CA SER A 311 -41.31 10.60 0.33
C SER A 311 -41.83 9.93 1.60
N ALA A 312 -40.96 9.76 2.60
CA ALA A 312 -41.30 9.28 3.94
C ALA A 312 -41.95 7.88 3.95
N GLN A 313 -41.48 7.00 3.06
CA GLN A 313 -41.95 5.63 2.97
C GLN A 313 -41.34 4.75 4.05
N THR A 314 -42.01 3.65 4.36
CA THR A 314 -41.57 2.70 5.39
C THR A 314 -41.74 1.28 4.86
N ALA A 315 -40.72 0.45 5.07
CA ALA A 315 -40.79 -0.99 4.86
C ALA A 315 -40.29 -1.69 6.12
N THR A 316 -40.91 -2.80 6.49
CA THR A 316 -40.63 -3.52 7.73
C THR A 316 -40.35 -4.99 7.45
N ASN A 317 -39.27 -5.49 8.06
CA ASN A 317 -38.84 -6.90 8.06
C ASN A 317 -38.82 -7.53 6.66
N VAL A 318 -38.22 -6.84 5.68
CA VAL A 318 -38.08 -7.39 4.33
C VAL A 318 -36.81 -8.23 4.25
N ASP A 319 -36.98 -9.52 3.92
CA ASP A 319 -35.87 -10.44 3.68
C ASP A 319 -35.28 -10.21 2.29
N ILE A 320 -34.02 -9.78 2.24
CA ILE A 320 -33.27 -9.54 1.00
C ILE A 320 -32.22 -10.61 0.72
N SER A 321 -32.15 -11.67 1.53
CA SER A 321 -31.10 -12.70 1.46
C SER A 321 -30.92 -13.29 0.07
N SER A 322 -32.03 -13.59 -0.62
CA SER A 322 -32.01 -14.13 -1.99
C SER A 322 -31.40 -13.19 -3.05
N LYS A 323 -31.39 -11.88 -2.79
CA LYS A 323 -30.75 -10.88 -3.67
C LYS A 323 -29.23 -10.87 -3.52
N MET A 324 -28.76 -11.35 -2.38
CA MET A 324 -27.34 -11.46 -2.02
C MET A 324 -26.82 -12.89 -2.16
N GLY A 325 -27.61 -13.81 -2.73
CA GLY A 325 -27.22 -15.23 -2.86
C GLY A 325 -27.18 -16.01 -1.53
N LEU A 326 -27.77 -15.46 -0.47
CA LEU A 326 -27.73 -16.05 0.88
C LEU A 326 -29.00 -16.87 1.21
N PRO A 327 -28.93 -17.84 2.15
CA PRO A 327 -30.09 -18.56 2.65
C PRO A 327 -31.16 -17.60 3.19
N THR A 328 -32.44 -17.94 3.02
CA THR A 328 -33.57 -17.18 3.58
C THR A 328 -33.40 -16.90 5.08
N GLY A 329 -33.65 -15.67 5.51
CA GLY A 329 -33.48 -15.19 6.89
C GLY A 329 -32.08 -14.68 7.24
N SER A 330 -31.14 -14.69 6.28
CA SER A 330 -29.76 -14.22 6.50
C SER A 330 -29.69 -12.71 6.73
N VAL A 331 -30.34 -11.93 5.87
CA VAL A 331 -30.34 -10.46 5.94
C VAL A 331 -31.77 -9.93 5.78
N ILE A 332 -32.26 -9.27 6.83
CA ILE A 332 -33.60 -8.71 6.96
C ILE A 332 -33.48 -7.23 7.28
N VAL A 333 -34.09 -6.39 6.45
CA VAL A 333 -33.93 -4.94 6.50
C VAL A 333 -35.29 -4.27 6.74
N SER A 334 -35.31 -3.29 7.63
CA SER A 334 -36.41 -2.33 7.73
C SER A 334 -35.88 -0.91 7.56
N VAL A 335 -36.72 -0.04 7.00
CA VAL A 335 -36.41 1.39 6.83
C VAL A 335 -37.62 2.23 7.20
N THR A 336 -37.39 3.36 7.86
CA THR A 336 -38.41 4.38 8.15
C THR A 336 -38.02 5.70 7.50
N ASN A 337 -39.03 6.46 7.06
CA ASN A 337 -38.88 7.75 6.40
C ASN A 337 -37.98 7.74 5.14
N ALA A 338 -37.95 6.64 4.38
CA ALA A 338 -37.21 6.54 3.13
C ALA A 338 -37.76 7.48 2.06
N TYR A 339 -36.87 8.07 1.26
CA TYR A 339 -37.24 8.82 0.06
C TYR A 339 -36.74 8.05 -1.15
N THR A 340 -37.65 7.62 -2.03
CA THR A 340 -37.30 6.81 -3.20
C THR A 340 -38.01 7.29 -4.46
N ASN A 341 -37.36 7.11 -5.61
CA ASN A 341 -38.02 7.35 -6.91
C ASN A 341 -38.71 6.08 -7.42
N GLY A 342 -39.35 6.15 -8.60
CA GLY A 342 -40.02 5.01 -9.24
C GLY A 342 -39.10 3.86 -9.66
N ALA A 343 -37.78 4.02 -9.57
CA ALA A 343 -36.78 2.99 -9.80
C ALA A 343 -36.20 2.41 -8.48
N GLY A 344 -36.73 2.81 -7.31
CA GLY A 344 -36.26 2.33 -6.01
C GLY A 344 -34.90 2.90 -5.58
N ILE A 345 -34.44 3.98 -6.22
CA ILE A 345 -33.19 4.68 -5.87
C ILE A 345 -33.43 5.54 -4.62
N SER A 346 -32.48 5.52 -3.69
CA SER A 346 -32.56 6.22 -2.41
C SER A 346 -32.10 7.67 -2.51
N PHE A 347 -32.78 8.55 -1.79
CA PHE A 347 -32.37 9.94 -1.63
C PHE A 347 -32.41 10.37 -0.16
N VAL A 348 -31.62 11.37 0.16
CA VAL A 348 -31.76 12.18 1.37
C VAL A 348 -32.27 13.56 1.00
N LYS A 349 -33.00 14.18 1.94
CA LYS A 349 -33.52 15.54 1.80
C LYS A 349 -33.12 16.36 3.02
N GLY A 350 -32.84 17.66 2.81
CA GLY A 350 -32.46 18.60 3.86
C GLY A 350 -33.33 18.50 5.12
N GLY A 351 -32.72 18.17 6.26
CA GLY A 351 -33.35 18.08 7.58
C GLY A 351 -34.23 16.86 7.83
N GLN A 352 -34.32 15.91 6.89
CA GLN A 352 -35.07 14.67 7.06
C GLN A 352 -34.15 13.54 7.53
N LEU A 353 -34.57 12.81 8.58
CA LEU A 353 -33.88 11.65 9.09
C LEU A 353 -34.47 10.38 8.47
N THR A 354 -33.63 9.58 7.82
CA THR A 354 -33.99 8.25 7.30
C THR A 354 -33.22 7.19 8.08
N THR A 355 -33.94 6.27 8.72
CA THR A 355 -33.34 5.26 9.60
C THR A 355 -33.49 3.87 9.02
N TYR A 356 -32.38 3.14 8.98
CA TYR A 356 -32.31 1.74 8.60
C TYR A 356 -32.06 0.88 9.84
N THR A 357 -32.64 -0.31 9.83
CA THR A 357 -32.39 -1.36 10.81
C THR A 357 -32.14 -2.66 10.07
N ILE A 358 -31.11 -3.38 10.50
CA ILE A 358 -30.66 -4.63 9.89
C ILE A 358 -30.71 -5.72 10.96
N SER A 359 -31.21 -6.88 10.57
CA SER A 359 -31.36 -8.06 11.40
C SER A 359 -31.22 -9.32 10.55
N GLY A 360 -31.27 -10.50 11.17
CA GLY A 360 -31.09 -11.77 10.46
C GLY A 360 -29.98 -12.61 11.10
N THR A 361 -29.61 -13.71 10.46
CA THR A 361 -28.58 -14.62 10.97
C THR A 361 -27.17 -14.25 10.56
N VAL A 362 -27.02 -13.35 9.59
CA VAL A 362 -25.72 -12.96 9.03
C VAL A 362 -25.41 -11.51 9.42
N PRO A 363 -24.24 -11.23 10.03
CA PRO A 363 -23.81 -9.87 10.37
C PRO A 363 -23.59 -9.04 9.10
N VAL A 364 -23.95 -7.75 9.09
CA VAL A 364 -23.87 -6.91 7.88
C VAL A 364 -23.13 -5.59 8.16
N TYR A 365 -22.14 -5.29 7.34
CA TYR A 365 -21.42 -4.02 7.28
C TYR A 365 -22.10 -3.11 6.26
N VAL A 366 -22.05 -1.82 6.52
CA VAL A 366 -22.78 -0.79 5.78
C VAL A 366 -21.80 0.27 5.31
N THR A 367 -21.74 0.46 4.00
CA THR A 367 -21.21 1.68 3.40
C THR A 367 -22.35 2.56 2.91
N VAL A 368 -22.34 3.82 3.30
CA VAL A 368 -23.27 4.87 2.84
C VAL A 368 -22.48 5.82 1.95
N ALA A 369 -22.79 5.87 0.66
CA ALA A 369 -22.11 6.71 -0.32
C ALA A 369 -23.03 7.82 -0.83
N PHE A 370 -22.67 9.06 -0.56
CA PHE A 370 -23.35 10.24 -1.06
C PHE A 370 -22.85 10.55 -2.48
N THR A 371 -23.77 10.50 -3.45
CA THR A 371 -23.36 10.51 -4.86
C THR A 371 -22.91 11.86 -5.39
N ASP A 372 -23.25 12.96 -4.71
CA ASP A 372 -22.70 14.27 -5.03
C ASP A 372 -21.29 14.39 -4.46
N ASN A 373 -20.29 14.56 -5.32
CA ASN A 373 -18.92 14.81 -4.91
C ASN A 373 -18.65 16.29 -4.60
N THR A 374 -19.67 17.15 -4.68
CA THR A 374 -19.59 18.56 -4.31
C THR A 374 -20.29 18.81 -2.96
N LEU A 375 -19.62 19.56 -2.08
CA LEU A 375 -20.17 20.11 -0.83
C LEU A 375 -20.33 21.63 -1.00
N SER A 376 -21.57 22.11 -0.97
CA SER A 376 -21.87 23.54 -0.98
C SER A 376 -21.41 24.22 0.32
N PRO A 377 -21.27 25.56 0.37
CA PRO A 377 -20.92 26.26 1.60
C PRO A 377 -21.89 25.93 2.74
N ASN A 378 -21.37 25.51 3.90
CA ASN A 378 -22.13 25.09 5.09
C ASN A 378 -22.98 23.81 4.90
N GLU A 379 -22.82 23.10 3.80
CA GLU A 379 -23.46 21.80 3.62
C GLU A 379 -22.84 20.75 4.52
N LYS A 380 -23.69 19.91 5.13
CA LYS A 380 -23.31 18.79 5.99
C LYS A 380 -23.95 17.50 5.51
N LYS A 381 -23.14 16.45 5.43
CA LYS A 381 -23.58 15.07 5.23
C LYS A 381 -23.47 14.37 6.58
N ILE A 382 -24.55 13.74 7.03
CA ILE A 382 -24.66 13.26 8.42
C ILE A 382 -24.99 11.77 8.43
N LEU A 383 -24.26 11.01 9.25
CA LEU A 383 -24.61 9.65 9.66
C LEU A 383 -24.69 9.58 11.18
N ILE A 384 -25.72 8.93 11.70
CA ILE A 384 -25.91 8.65 13.14
C ILE A 384 -25.93 7.15 13.32
N ALA A 385 -25.00 6.60 14.09
CA ALA A 385 -24.96 5.18 14.43
C ALA A 385 -25.85 4.89 15.63
N ASN A 386 -27.14 4.61 15.39
CA ASN A 386 -28.11 4.44 16.49
C ASN A 386 -27.79 3.23 17.38
N ASP A 387 -27.01 2.29 16.87
CA ASP A 387 -26.58 1.06 17.55
C ASP A 387 -25.20 1.18 18.21
N GLY A 388 -24.53 2.33 18.13
CA GLY A 388 -23.17 2.49 18.64
C GLY A 388 -22.07 2.02 17.70
N THR A 389 -22.40 1.50 16.51
CA THR A 389 -21.41 1.04 15.53
C THR A 389 -20.53 2.20 15.06
N PRO A 390 -19.19 2.09 15.09
CA PRO A 390 -18.36 3.18 14.60
C PRO A 390 -18.43 3.32 13.08
N TYR A 391 -18.33 4.55 12.54
CA TYR A 391 -18.30 4.80 11.09
C TYR A 391 -17.18 5.77 10.70
N PHE A 392 -16.50 5.52 9.59
CA PHE A 392 -15.40 6.35 9.09
C PHE A 392 -15.63 6.86 7.67
N PRO A 393 -15.12 8.06 7.34
CA PRO A 393 -15.16 8.58 5.99
C PRO A 393 -14.06 7.97 5.10
N ASP A 394 -14.45 7.31 4.01
CA ASP A 394 -13.58 6.59 3.06
C ASP A 394 -12.81 7.52 2.08
N ASN A 395 -13.09 8.82 2.08
CA ASN A 395 -12.54 9.78 1.11
C ASN A 395 -12.38 11.15 1.78
N LEU A 396 -11.40 11.27 2.67
CA LEU A 396 -11.06 12.54 3.30
C LEU A 396 -10.29 13.41 2.31
N ALA A 397 -10.89 14.53 1.95
CA ALA A 397 -10.20 15.60 1.26
C ALA A 397 -9.51 16.53 2.28
N PRO A 398 -8.35 17.13 1.94
CA PRO A 398 -7.78 18.20 2.75
C PRO A 398 -8.69 19.44 2.74
N SER A 399 -8.34 20.43 3.56
CA SER A 399 -9.02 21.74 3.70
C SER A 399 -9.65 22.23 2.37
N PRO A 400 -10.94 22.63 2.36
CA PRO A 400 -11.75 23.11 3.50
C PRO A 400 -12.80 22.13 4.05
N VAL A 401 -12.64 20.82 3.85
CA VAL A 401 -13.58 19.83 4.37
C VAL A 401 -13.21 19.47 5.81
N ALA A 402 -14.16 19.63 6.73
CA ALA A 402 -14.01 19.23 8.13
C ALA A 402 -14.86 17.99 8.43
N TYR A 403 -14.27 17.04 9.17
CA TYR A 403 -14.96 15.91 9.74
C TYR A 403 -15.12 16.10 11.24
N LEU A 404 -16.34 15.94 11.74
CA LEU A 404 -16.67 16.07 13.15
C LEU A 404 -17.40 14.81 13.62
N GLN A 405 -16.88 14.20 14.66
CA GLN A 405 -17.55 13.13 15.40
C GLN A 405 -18.03 13.66 16.75
N ASN A 406 -19.34 13.65 16.97
CA ASN A 406 -19.95 13.99 18.25
C ASN A 406 -20.75 12.78 18.74
N ASN A 407 -20.17 11.99 19.65
CA ASN A 407 -20.76 10.77 20.18
C ASN A 407 -21.12 9.79 19.04
N LEU A 408 -22.40 9.54 18.80
CA LEU A 408 -22.89 8.62 17.75
C LEU A 408 -23.06 9.28 16.37
N THR A 409 -22.75 10.58 16.24
CA THR A 409 -23.02 11.35 15.02
C THR A 409 -21.72 11.72 14.30
N TYR A 410 -21.66 11.37 13.02
CA TYR A 410 -20.55 11.59 12.11
C TYR A 410 -20.97 12.61 11.06
N THR A 411 -20.21 13.70 10.94
CA THR A 411 -20.55 14.83 10.09
C THR A 411 -19.38 15.22 9.21
N THR A 412 -19.60 15.22 7.90
CA THR A 412 -18.68 15.80 6.91
C THR A 412 -19.27 17.14 6.49
N SER A 413 -18.49 18.21 6.63
CA SER A 413 -18.96 19.57 6.38
C SER A 413 -17.94 20.41 5.62
N ASN A 414 -18.42 21.33 4.79
CA ASN A 414 -17.57 22.35 4.18
C ASN A 414 -17.60 23.62 5.03
N THR A 415 -16.45 24.00 5.59
CA THR A 415 -16.29 25.16 6.47
C THR A 415 -15.94 26.45 5.71
N SER A 416 -15.70 26.36 4.39
CA SER A 416 -15.39 27.53 3.57
C SER A 416 -16.64 28.23 3.03
N ALA A 417 -16.43 29.49 2.61
CA ALA A 417 -17.44 30.28 1.93
C ALA A 417 -17.67 29.88 0.45
N ALA A 418 -16.89 28.93 -0.09
CA ALA A 418 -16.97 28.45 -1.47
C ALA A 418 -17.39 26.97 -1.51
N SER A 419 -18.02 26.52 -2.61
CA SER A 419 -18.28 25.09 -2.79
C SER A 419 -16.96 24.33 -2.97
N TYR A 420 -16.89 23.12 -2.43
CA TYR A 420 -15.77 22.20 -2.57
C TYR A 420 -16.19 20.99 -3.41
N THR A 421 -15.43 20.62 -4.43
CA THR A 421 -15.65 19.39 -5.21
C THR A 421 -14.48 18.44 -4.99
N SER A 422 -14.76 17.24 -4.48
CA SER A 422 -13.75 16.23 -4.19
C SER A 422 -13.17 15.62 -5.47
N SER A 423 -11.85 15.61 -5.58
CA SER A 423 -11.08 14.84 -6.56
C SER A 423 -10.98 13.36 -6.21
N TYR A 424 -11.21 13.00 -4.94
CA TYR A 424 -11.16 11.64 -4.40
C TYR A 424 -12.48 10.87 -4.59
N GLY A 425 -13.50 11.53 -5.16
CA GLY A 425 -14.77 10.91 -5.51
C GLY A 425 -15.88 11.21 -4.50
N GLN A 426 -16.72 10.21 -4.24
CA GLN A 426 -17.93 10.36 -3.42
C GLN A 426 -17.59 10.45 -1.93
N PHE A 427 -18.33 11.25 -1.18
CA PHE A 427 -18.25 11.22 0.29
C PHE A 427 -18.96 9.97 0.81
N ARG A 428 -18.25 9.15 1.58
CA ARG A 428 -18.78 7.87 2.06
C ARG A 428 -18.63 7.77 3.57
N TYR A 429 -19.47 6.97 4.19
CA TYR A 429 -19.28 6.48 5.56
C TYR A 429 -19.29 4.96 5.54
N VAL A 430 -18.29 4.33 6.16
CA VAL A 430 -18.13 2.88 6.22
C VAL A 430 -18.22 2.43 7.67
N SER A 431 -19.11 1.48 7.97
CA SER A 431 -19.25 0.92 9.32
C SER A 431 -18.04 0.05 9.68
N ARG A 432 -17.55 0.17 10.91
CA ARG A 432 -16.42 -0.62 11.46
C ARG A 432 -16.82 -1.91 12.17
N ALA A 433 -18.11 -2.14 12.36
CA ALA A 433 -18.66 -3.36 12.93
C ALA A 433 -19.99 -3.66 12.22
N PRO A 434 -20.56 -4.86 12.40
CA PRO A 434 -21.86 -5.18 11.82
C PRO A 434 -22.90 -4.18 12.33
N ALA A 435 -23.43 -3.36 11.42
CA ALA A 435 -24.41 -2.36 11.75
C ALA A 435 -25.79 -3.00 11.84
N THR A 436 -26.44 -2.80 12.97
CA THR A 436 -27.82 -3.19 13.22
C THR A 436 -28.77 -1.99 13.11
N SER A 437 -28.28 -0.76 13.29
CA SER A 437 -29.08 0.44 13.03
C SER A 437 -28.26 1.71 12.79
N PHE A 438 -28.59 2.42 11.72
CA PHE A 438 -28.01 3.73 11.41
C PHE A 438 -29.06 4.67 10.81
N THR A 439 -28.85 5.97 10.97
CA THR A 439 -29.68 7.04 10.42
C THR A 439 -28.82 7.91 9.53
N ILE A 440 -29.36 8.35 8.39
CA ILE A 440 -28.67 9.27 7.48
C ILE A 440 -29.47 10.56 7.31
N SER A 441 -28.76 11.66 7.10
CA SER A 441 -29.35 12.96 6.80
C SER A 441 -28.40 13.88 6.05
N LYS A 442 -28.93 15.02 5.63
CA LYS A 442 -28.22 16.13 5.02
C LYS A 442 -28.73 17.44 5.60
N GLU A 443 -27.83 18.37 5.87
CA GLU A 443 -28.17 19.77 6.18
C GLU A 443 -27.47 20.66 5.16
N ASP A 444 -28.20 21.25 4.22
CA ASP A 444 -27.61 22.04 3.13
C ASP A 444 -28.14 23.48 3.07
N GLY A 445 -28.98 23.89 4.02
CA GLY A 445 -29.69 25.17 3.96
C GLY A 445 -30.64 25.30 2.75
N THR A 446 -30.77 24.25 1.92
CA THR A 446 -31.66 24.17 0.76
C THR A 446 -32.67 23.03 0.95
N THR A 447 -33.47 22.73 -0.07
CA THR A 447 -34.47 21.63 -0.03
C THR A 447 -34.20 20.58 -1.09
N THR A 448 -32.99 20.56 -1.65
CA THR A 448 -32.64 19.65 -2.74
C THR A 448 -32.46 18.22 -2.26
N ASN A 449 -32.84 17.27 -3.11
CA ASN A 449 -32.66 15.85 -2.83
C ASN A 449 -31.30 15.41 -3.36
N GLU A 450 -30.56 14.64 -2.57
CA GLU A 450 -29.30 14.03 -2.99
C GLU A 450 -29.46 12.51 -3.05
N ARG A 451 -28.96 11.88 -4.10
CA ARG A 451 -28.96 10.41 -4.21
C ARG A 451 -27.90 9.82 -3.27
N VAL A 452 -28.27 8.74 -2.61
CA VAL A 452 -27.38 7.97 -1.73
C VAL A 452 -27.37 6.51 -2.21
N ASN A 453 -26.18 5.95 -2.33
CA ASN A 453 -25.98 4.53 -2.57
C ASN A 453 -25.62 3.84 -1.25
N PHE A 454 -26.09 2.61 -1.09
CA PHE A 454 -25.76 1.77 0.06
C PHE A 454 -25.08 0.52 -0.43
N TYR A 455 -24.10 0.04 0.34
CA TYR A 455 -23.48 -1.24 0.10
C TYR A 455 -23.57 -2.05 1.38
N PHE A 456 -24.13 -3.27 1.28
CA PHE A 456 -24.25 -4.20 2.39
C PHE A 456 -23.29 -5.36 2.19
N SER A 457 -22.45 -5.62 3.18
CA SER A 457 -21.49 -6.73 3.16
C SER A 457 -21.74 -7.70 4.33
N PRO A 458 -22.13 -8.96 4.07
CA PRO A 458 -22.49 -9.96 5.09
C PRO A 458 -21.32 -10.61 5.85
N ASN A 459 -20.08 -10.12 5.70
CA ASN A 459 -18.88 -10.71 6.28
C ASN A 459 -18.15 -9.67 7.17
N PRO A 460 -17.55 -10.04 8.33
CA PRO A 460 -16.90 -9.13 9.26
C PRO A 460 -15.82 -8.19 8.73
N LEU A 461 -15.35 -8.41 7.51
CA LEU A 461 -14.23 -7.72 6.90
C LEU A 461 -14.49 -7.81 5.40
N ASN A 462 -14.89 -6.70 4.79
CA ASN A 462 -14.44 -6.45 3.44
C ASN A 462 -13.22 -5.53 3.67
N ILE A 463 -11.98 -5.95 3.38
CA ILE A 463 -11.71 -6.65 2.13
C ILE A 463 -10.49 -7.60 2.05
N CYS A 464 -9.71 -7.95 3.08
CA CYS A 464 -8.67 -8.98 2.89
C CYS A 464 -9.21 -10.38 3.18
N THR A 465 -9.29 -11.25 2.17
CA THR A 465 -9.42 -12.69 2.44
C THR A 465 -8.20 -13.12 3.24
N ASN A 466 -8.35 -13.68 4.43
CA ASN A 466 -7.21 -14.39 5.03
C ASN A 466 -7.08 -15.74 4.31
N THR A 467 -6.18 -15.80 3.33
CA THR A 467 -5.94 -17.00 2.52
C THR A 467 -5.41 -18.15 3.38
N ASN A 468 -4.68 -17.84 4.45
CA ASN A 468 -4.18 -18.78 5.43
C ASN A 468 -4.77 -18.52 6.84
N PRO A 469 -5.81 -19.27 7.28
CA PRO A 469 -6.48 -19.05 8.56
C PRO A 469 -5.60 -19.12 9.83
N SER A 470 -4.32 -19.49 9.69
CA SER A 470 -3.34 -19.54 10.77
C SER A 470 -2.46 -18.28 10.89
N THR A 471 -2.55 -17.34 9.95
CA THR A 471 -1.81 -16.07 9.92
C THR A 471 -2.75 -14.87 10.04
N ASN A 472 -2.18 -13.67 10.01
CA ASN A 472 -2.93 -12.42 9.97
C ASN A 472 -3.72 -12.30 8.64
N PRO A 473 -4.74 -11.42 8.55
CA PRO A 473 -5.33 -11.05 7.26
C PRO A 473 -4.25 -10.60 6.27
N ASN A 474 -4.48 -10.80 4.98
CA ASN A 474 -3.49 -10.55 3.93
C ASN A 474 -2.81 -9.18 4.02
N LEU A 475 -3.56 -8.08 4.21
CA LEU A 475 -3.01 -6.72 4.35
C LEU A 475 -2.15 -6.47 5.61
N PHE A 476 -2.08 -7.46 6.50
CA PHE A 476 -1.24 -7.46 7.69
C PHE A 476 -0.30 -8.68 7.69
N ASN A 477 -0.05 -9.27 6.52
CA ASN A 477 0.61 -10.55 6.37
C ASN A 477 1.48 -10.61 5.11
N LEU A 478 2.78 -10.42 5.34
CA LEU A 478 3.86 -10.52 4.35
C LEU A 478 3.99 -11.87 3.58
N ASP A 479 3.21 -12.90 3.93
CA ASP A 479 3.13 -14.22 3.27
C ASP A 479 1.69 -14.74 3.40
N SER A 480 0.82 -14.23 2.53
CA SER A 480 -0.64 -14.37 2.59
C SER A 480 -1.10 -15.82 2.53
N ASP A 481 -0.44 -16.66 1.75
CA ASP A 481 -0.80 -18.07 1.60
C ASP A 481 0.04 -19.04 2.45
N GLY A 482 1.10 -18.55 3.09
CA GLY A 482 1.94 -19.29 4.03
C GLY A 482 2.84 -20.33 3.36
N ASP A 483 3.18 -20.15 2.09
CA ASP A 483 4.05 -21.08 1.37
C ASP A 483 5.55 -20.79 1.55
N GLY A 484 5.88 -19.70 2.26
CA GLY A 484 7.24 -19.30 2.56
C GLY A 484 7.85 -18.40 1.50
N CYS A 485 7.09 -17.94 0.51
CA CYS A 485 7.43 -16.81 -0.35
C CYS A 485 6.65 -15.56 0.09
N SER A 486 7.30 -14.40 0.09
CA SER A 486 6.64 -13.17 0.53
C SER A 486 5.77 -12.57 -0.57
N ASP A 487 4.66 -12.00 -0.19
CA ASP A 487 3.70 -11.30 -1.06
C ASP A 487 4.40 -10.24 -1.94
N ALA A 488 5.35 -9.48 -1.38
CA ALA A 488 6.23 -8.57 -2.10
C ALA A 488 6.96 -9.21 -3.31
N VAL A 489 7.44 -10.44 -3.19
CA VAL A 489 8.13 -11.16 -4.28
C VAL A 489 7.13 -11.69 -5.29
N GLU A 490 6.02 -12.24 -4.80
CA GLU A 490 4.99 -12.89 -5.62
C GLU A 490 4.11 -11.90 -6.38
N SER A 491 3.95 -10.69 -5.86
CA SER A 491 3.32 -9.57 -6.54
C SER A 491 4.22 -8.92 -7.59
N GLY A 492 5.53 -9.14 -7.50
CA GLY A 492 6.52 -8.43 -8.31
C GLY A 492 6.88 -7.04 -7.80
N ALA A 493 6.39 -6.62 -6.61
CA ALA A 493 6.90 -5.44 -5.90
C ALA A 493 8.42 -5.53 -5.66
N LYS A 494 8.91 -6.77 -5.55
CA LYS A 494 10.31 -7.12 -5.44
C LYS A 494 10.71 -8.24 -6.40
N SER A 495 11.84 -8.05 -7.08
CA SER A 495 12.34 -8.98 -8.09
C SER A 495 13.48 -9.89 -7.61
N ASN A 496 13.93 -9.77 -6.35
CA ASN A 496 15.09 -10.51 -5.84
C ASN A 496 14.71 -11.52 -4.75
N LEU A 497 14.89 -12.80 -5.06
CA LEU A 497 14.67 -13.95 -4.18
C LEU A 497 15.57 -13.96 -2.93
N SER A 498 16.71 -13.25 -2.93
CA SER A 498 17.67 -13.25 -1.81
C SER A 498 17.23 -12.42 -0.60
N SER A 499 16.09 -11.74 -0.66
CA SER A 499 15.56 -10.91 0.42
C SER A 499 14.05 -11.06 0.50
N ASN A 500 13.64 -12.31 0.69
CA ASN A 500 12.27 -12.78 0.89
C ASN A 500 11.77 -12.37 2.29
N TYR A 501 10.84 -11.41 2.37
CA TYR A 501 10.47 -10.72 3.61
C TYR A 501 9.25 -11.35 4.29
N VAL A 502 9.29 -12.64 4.58
CA VAL A 502 8.13 -13.36 5.18
C VAL A 502 7.87 -13.07 6.66
N THR A 503 8.77 -12.35 7.35
CA THR A 503 8.64 -12.08 8.80
C THR A 503 9.11 -10.70 9.23
N THR A 504 9.58 -9.89 8.29
CA THR A 504 10.20 -8.60 8.60
C THR A 504 9.55 -7.55 7.74
N ILE A 505 8.78 -6.68 8.39
CA ILE A 505 8.12 -5.56 7.75
C ILE A 505 9.19 -4.68 7.10
N PRO A 506 9.13 -4.45 5.78
CA PRO A 506 10.06 -3.57 5.11
C PRO A 506 9.94 -2.14 5.68
N SER A 507 11.05 -1.43 5.71
CA SER A 507 11.08 -0.02 6.07
C SER A 507 12.00 0.72 5.11
N GLY A 508 11.75 2.00 4.94
CA GLY A 508 12.53 2.83 4.03
C GLY A 508 12.04 4.27 3.97
N PRO A 509 12.63 5.06 3.06
CA PRO A 509 12.13 6.39 2.75
C PRO A 509 10.71 6.33 2.19
N ASP A 510 9.88 7.26 2.66
CA ASP A 510 8.66 7.71 2.02
C ASP A 510 8.81 9.24 1.93
N SER A 511 9.21 9.73 0.76
CA SER A 511 9.58 11.14 0.61
C SER A 511 8.36 12.07 0.48
N ASN A 512 7.16 11.51 0.31
CA ASN A 512 5.93 12.28 0.17
C ASN A 512 4.93 12.05 1.32
N ASP A 513 5.32 11.24 2.31
CA ASP A 513 4.58 10.91 3.54
C ASP A 513 3.13 10.44 3.23
N ASN A 514 2.97 9.55 2.25
CA ASN A 514 1.66 8.95 1.91
C ASN A 514 1.44 7.54 2.46
N GLY A 515 2.42 6.98 3.17
CA GLY A 515 2.39 5.61 3.72
C GLY A 515 2.73 4.53 2.70
N TYR A 516 3.36 4.87 1.57
CA TYR A 516 3.82 3.89 0.60
C TYR A 516 5.29 4.10 0.27
N LEU A 517 6.14 3.12 0.58
CA LEU A 517 7.59 3.30 0.47
C LEU A 517 8.05 3.68 -0.95
N ASP A 518 9.00 4.61 -1.03
CA ASP A 518 9.56 5.16 -2.27
C ASP A 518 10.08 4.08 -3.24
N ILE A 519 10.53 2.95 -2.68
CA ILE A 519 11.09 1.83 -3.43
C ILE A 519 10.04 1.13 -4.31
N TYR A 520 8.78 1.17 -3.91
CA TYR A 520 7.66 0.56 -4.63
C TYR A 520 6.87 1.59 -5.44
N GLU A 521 7.08 2.89 -5.19
CA GLU A 521 6.26 3.94 -5.78
C GLU A 521 6.78 4.44 -7.14
N LEU A 522 5.84 4.77 -8.04
CA LEU A 522 6.14 5.41 -9.33
C LEU A 522 6.46 6.90 -9.21
N ASN A 523 5.89 7.60 -8.21
CA ASN A 523 6.05 9.04 -7.98
C ASN A 523 6.45 9.36 -6.53
N PRO A 524 7.64 8.92 -6.07
CA PRO A 524 8.06 9.02 -4.67
C PRO A 524 8.18 10.45 -4.14
N VAL A 525 8.31 11.46 -5.02
CA VAL A 525 8.52 12.86 -4.61
C VAL A 525 7.34 13.76 -5.03
N GLY A 526 6.74 14.47 -4.09
CA GLY A 526 5.60 15.35 -4.36
C GLY A 526 4.76 15.64 -3.11
N PRO A 527 3.63 16.36 -3.22
CA PRO A 527 2.63 16.40 -2.15
C PRO A 527 2.01 15.00 -1.97
N PRO A 528 1.46 14.66 -0.78
CA PRO A 528 0.81 13.39 -0.53
C PRO A 528 -0.22 13.08 -1.62
N GLY A 529 0.07 12.06 -2.43
CA GLY A 529 -0.66 11.69 -3.65
C GLY A 529 -1.25 10.28 -3.56
N GLN A 530 -2.01 9.86 -4.58
CA GLN A 530 -2.45 8.47 -4.62
C GLN A 530 -1.26 7.53 -4.83
N PRO A 531 -1.13 6.48 -4.00
CA PRO A 531 -0.05 5.52 -4.11
C PRO A 531 -0.25 4.63 -5.34
N ILE A 532 0.80 4.56 -6.15
CA ILE A 532 0.83 3.82 -7.41
C ILE A 532 2.14 3.04 -7.47
N GLY A 533 2.03 1.71 -7.44
CA GLY A 533 3.15 0.80 -7.65
C GLY A 533 3.87 1.04 -8.98
N ASN A 534 5.20 0.94 -8.95
CA ASN A 534 6.08 1.05 -10.12
C ASN A 534 6.24 -0.27 -10.89
N TYR A 535 5.45 -1.29 -10.53
CA TYR A 535 5.46 -2.63 -11.09
C TYR A 535 4.07 -3.05 -11.59
N LEU A 536 4.01 -4.15 -12.33
CA LEU A 536 2.75 -4.76 -12.76
C LEU A 536 2.43 -5.93 -11.84
N SER A 537 1.45 -5.75 -10.96
CA SER A 537 1.22 -6.74 -9.92
C SER A 537 0.71 -8.10 -10.43
N THR A 538 1.25 -9.15 -9.83
CA THR A 538 0.85 -10.56 -9.97
C THR A 538 0.29 -11.16 -8.67
N TYR A 539 -0.06 -10.33 -7.68
CA TYR A 539 -0.55 -10.77 -6.38
C TYR A 539 -1.73 -11.77 -6.47
N PRO A 540 -2.81 -11.53 -7.26
CA PRO A 540 -3.92 -12.50 -7.37
C PRO A 540 -3.53 -13.82 -8.05
N GLN A 541 -2.38 -13.85 -8.73
CA GLN A 541 -1.87 -15.02 -9.43
C GLN A 541 -1.07 -15.93 -8.50
N TYR A 542 -0.22 -15.36 -7.65
CA TYR A 542 0.81 -16.08 -6.89
C TYR A 542 0.59 -15.96 -5.37
N ALA A 543 0.64 -14.75 -4.79
CA ALA A 543 0.63 -14.47 -3.33
C ALA A 543 -0.52 -15.05 -2.49
N ILE A 544 -1.62 -15.46 -3.14
CA ILE A 544 -2.80 -16.04 -2.46
C ILE A 544 -3.02 -17.51 -2.82
N LYS A 545 -1.99 -18.20 -3.30
CA LYS A 545 -2.07 -19.58 -3.80
C LYS A 545 -0.81 -20.35 -3.43
N SER A 546 -0.85 -21.00 -2.26
CA SER A 546 0.27 -21.79 -1.70
C SER A 546 0.86 -22.92 -2.57
N ASN A 547 0.26 -23.20 -3.73
CA ASN A 547 0.76 -24.13 -4.74
C ASN A 547 1.45 -23.43 -5.92
N MET A 548 1.63 -22.12 -5.84
CA MET A 548 2.21 -21.23 -6.85
C MET A 548 3.33 -20.37 -6.23
N ASN A 549 4.23 -21.03 -5.50
CA ASN A 549 5.37 -20.40 -4.84
C ASN A 549 6.36 -19.79 -5.84
N PHE A 550 6.40 -18.45 -5.95
CA PHE A 550 7.31 -17.77 -6.87
C PHE A 550 8.78 -17.83 -6.43
N CYS A 551 9.07 -18.16 -5.18
CA CYS A 551 10.43 -18.25 -4.66
C CYS A 551 11.16 -19.55 -5.01
N THR A 552 10.46 -20.52 -5.61
CA THR A 552 11.04 -21.79 -6.01
C THR A 552 11.89 -21.63 -7.27
N ASP A 553 13.15 -22.02 -7.18
CA ASP A 553 14.16 -22.06 -8.26
C ASP A 553 14.87 -23.42 -8.13
N ASN A 554 14.48 -24.37 -8.97
CA ASN A 554 14.88 -25.78 -8.83
C ASN A 554 16.30 -26.05 -9.36
N ASP A 555 16.73 -25.34 -10.40
CA ASP A 555 18.01 -25.57 -11.06
C ASP A 555 19.09 -24.54 -10.67
N GLY A 556 18.70 -23.49 -9.94
CA GLY A 556 19.57 -22.52 -9.30
C GLY A 556 20.11 -21.46 -10.24
N ASP A 557 19.43 -21.17 -11.34
CA ASP A 557 19.84 -20.17 -12.32
C ASP A 557 19.37 -18.73 -11.99
N ALA A 558 18.64 -18.58 -10.88
CA ALA A 558 18.01 -17.38 -10.36
C ALA A 558 16.76 -16.90 -11.12
N ILE A 559 16.15 -17.77 -11.92
CA ILE A 559 14.81 -17.60 -12.48
C ILE A 559 13.87 -18.52 -11.69
N SER A 560 12.73 -17.98 -11.28
CA SER A 560 11.69 -18.77 -10.62
C SER A 560 11.11 -19.80 -11.58
N ASN A 561 10.79 -21.01 -11.12
CA ASN A 561 10.07 -22.02 -11.91
C ASN A 561 8.71 -21.50 -12.47
N LEU A 562 8.13 -20.45 -11.88
CA LEU A 562 6.88 -19.86 -12.42
C LEU A 562 7.12 -18.81 -13.51
N ALA A 563 8.36 -18.38 -13.69
CA ALA A 563 8.79 -17.42 -14.69
C ALA A 563 9.72 -18.03 -15.74
N ASP A 564 10.40 -19.14 -15.41
CA ASP A 564 11.17 -19.95 -16.33
C ASP A 564 10.23 -20.64 -17.32
N ILE A 565 10.75 -20.96 -18.49
CA ILE A 565 10.04 -21.63 -19.57
C ILE A 565 10.57 -23.05 -19.82
N ASP A 566 11.62 -23.44 -19.08
CA ASP A 566 12.43 -24.66 -19.14
C ASP A 566 13.04 -24.88 -17.74
N ASP A 567 12.22 -25.27 -16.76
CA ASP A 567 12.51 -25.22 -15.30
C ASP A 567 13.70 -26.11 -14.84
N ASP A 568 14.10 -27.09 -15.65
CA ASP A 568 15.26 -27.95 -15.39
C ASP A 568 16.43 -27.70 -16.37
N ASN A 569 16.26 -26.70 -17.25
CA ASN A 569 17.21 -26.23 -18.24
C ASN A 569 17.77 -27.37 -19.12
N ASP A 570 16.93 -28.37 -19.42
CA ASP A 570 17.28 -29.51 -20.27
C ASP A 570 17.21 -29.15 -21.77
N GLY A 571 16.54 -28.05 -22.13
CA GLY A 571 16.38 -27.55 -23.49
C GLY A 571 15.07 -27.94 -24.16
N ILE A 572 14.10 -28.45 -23.40
CA ILE A 572 12.70 -28.67 -23.77
C ILE A 572 11.84 -27.70 -22.95
N LEU A 573 10.82 -27.12 -23.58
CA LEU A 573 9.95 -26.19 -22.87
C LEU A 573 8.97 -26.96 -21.99
N ASP A 574 8.67 -26.45 -20.79
CA ASP A 574 7.81 -27.16 -19.82
C ASP A 574 6.43 -27.54 -20.40
N ALA A 575 5.85 -26.66 -21.20
CA ALA A 575 4.54 -26.89 -21.82
C ALA A 575 4.55 -27.96 -22.92
N GLU A 576 5.73 -28.38 -23.40
CA GLU A 576 5.88 -29.55 -24.27
C GLU A 576 6.01 -30.85 -23.46
N GLU A 577 6.55 -30.78 -22.24
CA GLU A 577 6.76 -31.92 -21.34
C GLU A 577 5.50 -32.25 -20.53
N ALA A 578 4.82 -31.21 -20.04
CA ALA A 578 3.59 -31.28 -19.27
C ALA A 578 2.47 -30.37 -19.83
N PRO A 579 1.95 -30.61 -21.06
CA PRO A 579 1.02 -29.68 -21.71
C PRO A 579 -0.28 -29.38 -20.94
N SER A 580 -0.73 -30.30 -20.09
CA SER A 580 -1.94 -30.08 -19.27
C SER A 580 -1.74 -29.12 -18.11
N CYS A 581 -0.49 -28.87 -17.71
CA CYS A 581 -0.12 -27.99 -16.60
C CYS A 581 -0.07 -26.51 -16.99
N TYR A 582 -0.13 -26.18 -18.28
CA TYR A 582 -0.01 -24.81 -18.76
C TYR A 582 -1.28 -24.37 -19.50
N TYR A 583 -1.51 -23.06 -19.54
CA TYR A 583 -2.61 -22.51 -20.31
C TYR A 583 -2.25 -22.44 -21.80
N THR A 584 -3.14 -22.94 -22.63
CA THR A 584 -3.07 -22.72 -24.08
C THR A 584 -3.44 -21.28 -24.42
N ALA A 585 -3.02 -20.80 -25.59
CA ALA A 585 -3.36 -19.47 -26.09
C ALA A 585 -4.88 -19.20 -26.16
N THR A 586 -5.69 -20.26 -26.33
CA THR A 586 -7.16 -20.16 -26.34
C THR A 586 -7.74 -20.10 -24.94
N GLU A 587 -7.25 -20.90 -23.99
CA GLU A 587 -7.69 -20.83 -22.59
C GLU A 587 -7.34 -19.46 -21.98
N MET A 588 -6.16 -18.91 -22.27
CA MET A 588 -5.77 -17.55 -21.84
C MET A 588 -6.63 -16.43 -22.43
N GLY A 589 -7.31 -16.71 -23.55
CA GLY A 589 -8.28 -15.78 -24.14
C GLY A 589 -9.56 -15.65 -23.33
N VAL A 590 -9.84 -16.58 -22.40
CA VAL A 590 -11.01 -16.53 -21.51
C VAL A 590 -10.68 -15.65 -20.30
N PRO A 591 -11.42 -14.55 -20.07
CA PRO A 591 -11.18 -13.67 -18.93
C PRO A 591 -11.50 -14.35 -17.60
N SER A 592 -10.80 -13.95 -16.53
CA SER A 592 -11.18 -14.31 -15.16
C SER A 592 -12.39 -13.52 -14.66
N ARG A 593 -12.58 -12.30 -15.18
CA ARG A 593 -13.67 -11.41 -14.78
C ARG A 593 -14.00 -10.38 -15.87
N VAL A 594 -15.29 -10.04 -15.95
CA VAL A 594 -15.80 -8.94 -16.79
C VAL A 594 -16.77 -8.08 -15.98
N THR A 595 -16.60 -6.75 -16.03
CA THR A 595 -17.50 -5.77 -15.41
C THR A 595 -17.98 -4.73 -16.43
N SER A 596 -18.99 -3.93 -16.08
CA SER A 596 -19.57 -2.91 -16.96
C SER A 596 -20.18 -1.77 -16.14
N GLU A 597 -19.97 -0.52 -16.58
CA GLU A 597 -20.66 0.67 -16.04
C GLU A 597 -22.03 0.90 -16.70
N ILE A 598 -22.36 0.10 -17.72
CA ILE A 598 -23.67 0.08 -18.36
C ILE A 598 -24.61 -0.83 -17.55
N PRO A 599 -25.82 -0.37 -17.17
CA PRO A 599 -26.75 -1.16 -16.37
C PRO A 599 -27.17 -2.49 -17.01
N THR A 600 -27.14 -3.58 -16.24
CA THR A 600 -27.41 -4.97 -16.67
C THR A 600 -28.68 -5.56 -16.04
N THR A 601 -29.46 -6.37 -16.78
CA THR A 601 -30.61 -7.15 -16.25
C THR A 601 -30.28 -8.63 -16.10
N SER A 602 -29.20 -9.08 -16.73
CA SER A 602 -28.77 -10.48 -16.78
C SER A 602 -27.51 -10.66 -15.95
N THR A 603 -27.21 -11.90 -15.58
CA THR A 603 -25.98 -12.25 -14.86
C THR A 603 -24.76 -11.98 -15.73
N ILE A 604 -23.87 -11.07 -15.31
CA ILE A 604 -22.67 -10.69 -16.07
C ILE A 604 -21.63 -11.82 -16.16
N ALA A 605 -21.61 -12.72 -15.16
CA ALA A 605 -20.74 -13.91 -15.16
C ALA A 605 -20.96 -14.82 -16.37
N ASN A 606 -22.15 -14.77 -16.99
CA ASN A 606 -22.44 -15.49 -18.22
C ASN A 606 -21.57 -15.08 -19.40
N LEU A 607 -20.83 -13.96 -19.33
CA LEU A 607 -19.95 -13.47 -20.40
C LEU A 607 -18.55 -14.09 -20.37
N PHE A 608 -18.18 -14.80 -19.31
CA PHE A 608 -16.86 -15.39 -19.15
C PHE A 608 -16.96 -16.75 -18.47
N ASP A 609 -18.07 -17.46 -18.71
CA ASP A 609 -18.27 -18.82 -18.17
C ASP A 609 -17.68 -19.88 -19.10
N ASN A 610 -17.06 -19.46 -20.21
CA ASN A 610 -16.51 -20.32 -21.25
C ASN A 610 -17.57 -21.23 -21.89
N THR A 611 -18.84 -20.80 -21.90
CA THR A 611 -19.95 -21.51 -22.52
C THR A 611 -20.66 -20.66 -23.56
N ASN A 612 -20.95 -21.26 -24.71
CA ASN A 612 -21.80 -20.61 -25.72
C ASN A 612 -23.30 -20.85 -25.51
N THR A 613 -23.70 -21.34 -24.34
CA THR A 613 -25.12 -21.63 -24.02
C THR A 613 -25.76 -20.50 -23.22
N SER A 614 -25.01 -19.94 -22.28
CA SER A 614 -25.44 -18.81 -21.47
C SER A 614 -25.60 -17.56 -22.34
N THR A 615 -26.45 -16.65 -21.88
CA THR A 615 -26.72 -15.39 -22.57
C THR A 615 -26.68 -14.23 -21.60
N PHE A 616 -26.20 -13.10 -22.10
CA PHE A 616 -26.19 -11.83 -21.41
C PHE A 616 -26.82 -10.76 -22.28
N ALA A 617 -27.61 -9.89 -21.66
CA ALA A 617 -28.12 -8.70 -22.30
C ALA A 617 -28.13 -7.52 -21.31
N PHE A 618 -27.89 -6.33 -21.84
CA PHE A 618 -28.11 -5.09 -21.10
C PHE A 618 -29.60 -4.85 -20.86
N THR A 619 -29.95 -4.09 -19.81
CA THR A 619 -31.33 -3.75 -19.37
C THR A 619 -32.25 -3.09 -20.40
N ALA A 620 -31.77 -2.82 -21.60
CA ALA A 620 -32.31 -1.79 -22.47
C ALA A 620 -33.39 -2.31 -23.44
N THR A 621 -34.68 -2.18 -23.09
CA THR A 621 -35.75 -2.10 -24.11
C THR A 621 -35.66 -0.81 -24.94
N THR A 622 -34.94 0.19 -24.41
CA THR A 622 -34.63 1.48 -25.05
C THR A 622 -33.12 1.71 -24.93
N ALA A 623 -32.46 2.17 -25.99
CA ALA A 623 -31.01 2.25 -26.03
C ALA A 623 -30.42 3.16 -24.93
N VAL A 624 -29.33 2.72 -24.29
CA VAL A 624 -28.64 3.43 -23.21
C VAL A 624 -27.40 4.10 -23.76
N ASN A 625 -27.23 5.39 -23.48
CA ASN A 625 -26.06 6.13 -23.94
C ASN A 625 -24.83 5.80 -23.07
N ALA A 626 -23.73 5.39 -23.70
CA ALA A 626 -22.47 5.01 -23.05
C ALA A 626 -21.47 6.17 -22.91
N LEU A 627 -21.85 7.43 -23.15
CA LEU A 627 -20.95 8.58 -23.10
C LEU A 627 -20.09 8.57 -21.83
N SER A 628 -18.77 8.59 -22.00
CA SER A 628 -17.78 8.58 -20.92
C SER A 628 -17.87 7.38 -19.97
N LYS A 629 -18.32 6.22 -20.48
CA LYS A 629 -18.44 4.98 -19.70
C LYS A 629 -17.63 3.85 -20.29
N THR A 630 -17.20 2.97 -19.41
CA THR A 630 -16.66 1.65 -19.71
C THR A 630 -17.80 0.68 -20.02
N VAL A 631 -17.83 0.21 -21.26
CA VAL A 631 -18.82 -0.77 -21.73
C VAL A 631 -18.49 -2.15 -21.21
N PHE A 632 -17.23 -2.54 -21.31
CA PHE A 632 -16.68 -3.73 -20.67
C PHE A 632 -15.29 -3.42 -20.14
N GLU A 633 -15.04 -3.74 -18.87
CA GLU A 633 -13.70 -3.93 -18.33
C GLU A 633 -13.47 -5.44 -18.19
N ILE A 634 -12.30 -5.89 -18.63
CA ILE A 634 -11.95 -7.30 -18.83
C ILE A 634 -10.65 -7.55 -18.07
N THR A 635 -10.70 -8.45 -17.11
CA THR A 635 -9.53 -8.93 -16.36
C THR A 635 -9.16 -10.30 -16.92
N PRO A 636 -7.97 -10.48 -17.54
CA PRO A 636 -7.49 -11.80 -17.94
C PRO A 636 -7.05 -12.62 -16.73
N ILE A 637 -6.77 -13.92 -16.93
CA ILE A 637 -6.31 -14.83 -15.86
C ILE A 637 -4.93 -14.40 -15.33
N TYR A 638 -4.02 -14.09 -16.26
CA TYR A 638 -2.73 -13.46 -16.01
C TYR A 638 -2.65 -12.15 -16.79
N PRO A 639 -1.83 -11.17 -16.37
CA PRO A 639 -1.45 -10.09 -17.25
C PRO A 639 -0.89 -10.66 -18.56
N ILE A 640 -1.44 -10.24 -19.70
CA ILE A 640 -1.05 -10.75 -21.02
C ILE A 640 -0.99 -9.63 -22.04
N ALA A 641 -0.31 -9.88 -23.17
CA ALA A 641 -0.48 -9.09 -24.38
C ALA A 641 -1.62 -9.69 -25.23
N ALA A 642 -2.68 -8.92 -25.46
CA ALA A 642 -3.77 -9.26 -26.37
C ALA A 642 -3.72 -8.38 -27.64
N THR A 643 -4.33 -8.85 -28.72
CA THR A 643 -4.47 -8.14 -30.01
C THR A 643 -5.93 -7.89 -30.42
N SER A 644 -6.90 -8.41 -29.67
CA SER A 644 -8.29 -8.02 -29.85
C SER A 644 -9.14 -8.27 -28.62
N ILE A 645 -10.23 -7.52 -28.52
CA ILE A 645 -11.39 -7.83 -27.67
C ILE A 645 -12.48 -8.40 -28.59
N ASN A 646 -12.98 -9.59 -28.27
CA ASN A 646 -13.98 -10.29 -29.06
C ASN A 646 -15.28 -10.40 -28.28
N LEU A 647 -16.39 -10.02 -28.92
CA LEU A 647 -17.73 -10.20 -28.38
C LEU A 647 -18.45 -11.28 -29.18
N GLN A 648 -18.72 -12.41 -28.54
CA GLN A 648 -19.51 -13.48 -29.11
C GLN A 648 -20.99 -13.11 -28.97
N THR A 649 -21.68 -12.96 -30.09
CA THR A 649 -23.09 -12.61 -30.16
C THR A 649 -23.94 -13.88 -30.30
N ASN A 650 -25.24 -13.77 -30.02
CA ASN A 650 -26.17 -14.87 -30.21
C ASN A 650 -26.60 -15.08 -31.68
N ALA A 651 -26.36 -14.11 -32.57
CA ALA A 651 -26.78 -14.12 -33.97
C ALA A 651 -25.83 -13.32 -34.88
N ALA A 652 -25.71 -13.75 -36.14
CA ALA A 652 -24.63 -13.32 -37.04
C ALA A 652 -24.68 -11.84 -37.47
N THR A 653 -25.80 -11.15 -37.24
CA THR A 653 -26.03 -9.76 -37.66
C THR A 653 -26.39 -8.83 -36.51
N THR A 654 -26.30 -9.29 -35.26
CA THR A 654 -26.60 -8.46 -34.09
C THR A 654 -25.31 -7.84 -33.56
N SER A 655 -25.36 -6.54 -33.30
CA SER A 655 -24.34 -5.76 -32.59
C SER A 655 -25.03 -5.17 -31.36
N ILE A 656 -24.35 -5.13 -30.22
CA ILE A 656 -24.85 -4.38 -29.06
C ILE A 656 -24.72 -2.87 -29.27
N PHE A 657 -23.79 -2.45 -30.13
CA PHE A 657 -23.56 -1.04 -30.45
C PHE A 657 -24.53 -0.61 -31.56
N GLY A 658 -25.33 0.42 -31.27
CA GLY A 658 -26.07 1.16 -32.28
C GLY A 658 -25.13 1.93 -33.22
N THR A 659 -25.70 2.67 -34.17
CA THR A 659 -24.91 3.49 -35.10
C THR A 659 -23.98 4.43 -34.33
N ILE A 660 -22.68 4.23 -34.49
CA ILE A 660 -21.66 5.17 -34.01
C ILE A 660 -21.72 6.37 -34.97
N SER A 661 -22.15 7.53 -34.45
CA SER A 661 -22.19 8.77 -35.22
C SER A 661 -20.77 9.28 -35.46
N ALA A 662 -20.58 10.23 -36.39
CA ALA A 662 -19.27 10.82 -36.65
C ALA A 662 -18.63 11.53 -35.43
N THR A 663 -19.40 11.74 -34.35
CA THR A 663 -18.99 12.41 -33.11
C THR A 663 -18.93 11.48 -31.89
N ALA A 664 -19.24 10.19 -32.09
CA ALA A 664 -19.12 9.12 -31.10
C ALA A 664 -17.80 8.36 -31.29
N THR A 665 -17.18 7.87 -30.23
CA THR A 665 -15.87 7.21 -30.34
C THR A 665 -15.72 6.11 -29.29
N LEU A 666 -15.49 4.87 -29.74
CA LEU A 666 -15.08 3.77 -28.86
C LEU A 666 -13.57 3.61 -28.92
N LYS A 667 -12.97 3.28 -27.78
CA LYS A 667 -11.56 2.95 -27.68
C LYS A 667 -11.37 1.59 -27.04
N ALA A 668 -10.46 0.81 -27.60
CA ALA A 668 -9.86 -0.30 -26.85
C ALA A 668 -8.65 0.25 -26.10
N GLN A 669 -8.59 -0.03 -24.80
CA GLN A 669 -7.51 0.43 -23.93
C GLN A 669 -6.96 -0.72 -23.09
N GLY A 670 -5.69 -0.65 -22.72
CA GLY A 670 -5.03 -1.56 -21.76
C GLY A 670 -4.61 -0.81 -20.50
N TRP A 671 -4.72 -1.45 -19.33
CA TRP A 671 -4.29 -0.89 -18.04
C TRP A 671 -2.86 -1.32 -17.72
N ASN A 672 -1.94 -0.37 -17.63
CA ASN A 672 -0.51 -0.62 -17.41
C ASN A 672 -0.10 -0.62 -15.93
N GLY A 673 -1.06 -0.62 -15.00
CA GLY A 673 -0.81 -0.43 -13.56
C GLY A 673 -1.15 0.97 -13.05
N SER A 674 -0.96 2.01 -13.89
CA SER A 674 -1.14 3.42 -13.49
C SER A 674 -2.17 4.19 -14.32
N ALA A 675 -2.34 3.84 -15.59
CA ALA A 675 -3.21 4.54 -16.52
C ALA A 675 -3.79 3.60 -17.59
N TRP A 676 -4.92 4.03 -18.14
CA TRP A 676 -5.49 3.43 -19.34
C TRP A 676 -4.77 3.95 -20.58
N VAL A 677 -4.10 3.05 -21.29
CA VAL A 677 -3.37 3.32 -22.53
C VAL A 677 -4.24 2.99 -23.74
N ASP A 678 -4.36 3.94 -24.67
CA ASP A 678 -5.11 3.76 -25.93
C ASP A 678 -4.41 2.75 -26.85
N LEU A 679 -5.10 1.65 -27.17
CA LEU A 679 -4.62 0.61 -28.11
C LEU A 679 -5.22 0.77 -29.50
N ALA A 680 -6.50 1.15 -29.57
CA ALA A 680 -7.17 1.47 -30.82
C ALA A 680 -8.38 2.38 -30.61
N THR A 681 -8.76 3.08 -31.68
CA THR A 681 -9.93 3.96 -31.74
C THR A 681 -10.85 3.50 -32.87
N TYR A 682 -12.15 3.41 -32.59
CA TYR A 682 -13.19 2.96 -33.51
C TYR A 682 -14.24 4.05 -33.69
N THR A 683 -14.38 4.52 -34.93
CA THR A 683 -15.43 5.46 -35.35
C THR A 683 -16.68 4.74 -35.89
N ALA A 684 -16.64 3.42 -35.97
CA ALA A 684 -17.75 2.54 -36.30
C ALA A 684 -17.54 1.19 -35.61
N ALA A 685 -18.62 0.56 -35.15
CA ALA A 685 -18.52 -0.77 -34.57
C ALA A 685 -18.09 -1.77 -35.66
N PRO A 686 -17.13 -2.66 -35.39
CA PRO A 686 -16.74 -3.70 -36.33
C PRO A 686 -17.94 -4.53 -36.76
N ALA A 687 -17.92 -5.02 -38.00
CA ALA A 687 -18.97 -5.92 -38.48
C ALA A 687 -18.94 -7.24 -37.71
N THR A 688 -20.12 -7.76 -37.37
CA THR A 688 -20.25 -9.12 -36.82
C THR A 688 -20.08 -10.14 -37.94
N ALA A 689 -19.16 -11.09 -37.79
CA ALA A 689 -18.93 -12.18 -38.73
C ALA A 689 -18.98 -13.52 -37.98
N SER A 690 -19.79 -14.47 -38.46
CA SER A 690 -19.95 -15.79 -37.80
C SER A 690 -20.28 -15.70 -36.30
N ASN A 691 -21.17 -14.77 -35.93
CA ASN A 691 -21.56 -14.46 -34.55
C ASN A 691 -20.43 -13.87 -33.68
N LEU A 692 -19.34 -13.37 -34.27
CA LEU A 692 -18.24 -12.76 -33.54
C LEU A 692 -18.03 -11.32 -33.99
N GLN A 693 -17.98 -10.40 -33.04
CA GLN A 693 -17.63 -8.99 -33.27
C GLN A 693 -16.24 -8.73 -32.67
N THR A 694 -15.27 -8.45 -33.53
CA THR A 694 -13.85 -8.36 -33.14
C THR A 694 -13.34 -6.91 -33.19
N PHE A 695 -12.95 -6.39 -32.03
CA PHE A 695 -12.26 -5.11 -31.87
C PHE A 695 -10.76 -5.37 -31.90
N ALA A 696 -10.18 -5.41 -33.10
CA ALA A 696 -8.77 -5.69 -33.31
C ALA A 696 -7.89 -4.46 -33.07
N PHE A 697 -6.69 -4.69 -32.55
CA PHE A 697 -5.63 -3.70 -32.32
C PHE A 697 -4.25 -4.36 -32.40
N SER A 698 -3.20 -3.57 -32.60
CA SER A 698 -1.81 -4.05 -32.59
C SER A 698 -1.20 -3.80 -31.23
N ASN A 699 -0.85 -4.86 -30.50
CA ASN A 699 -0.25 -4.73 -29.19
C ASN A 699 0.70 -5.90 -28.88
N SER A 700 1.87 -5.55 -28.33
CA SER A 700 2.89 -6.49 -27.82
C SER A 700 3.18 -6.27 -26.33
N THR A 701 2.57 -5.24 -25.72
CA THR A 701 2.75 -4.90 -24.32
C THR A 701 1.76 -5.67 -23.47
N ILE A 702 2.24 -6.15 -22.32
CA ILE A 702 1.44 -6.87 -21.33
C ILE A 702 0.62 -5.87 -20.53
N TYR A 703 -0.67 -6.17 -20.32
CA TYR A 703 -1.57 -5.36 -19.50
C TYR A 703 -2.37 -6.26 -18.56
N SER A 704 -2.63 -5.80 -17.34
CA SER A 704 -3.43 -6.55 -16.36
C SER A 704 -4.94 -6.41 -16.57
N LYS A 705 -5.39 -5.40 -17.31
CA LYS A 705 -6.80 -5.23 -17.70
C LYS A 705 -6.93 -4.66 -19.11
N TYR A 706 -8.06 -4.94 -19.73
CA TYR A 706 -8.48 -4.36 -21.00
C TYR A 706 -9.86 -3.72 -20.85
N ARG A 707 -10.17 -2.70 -21.64
CA ARG A 707 -11.54 -2.17 -21.70
C ARG A 707 -11.96 -1.69 -23.07
N LEU A 708 -13.28 -1.69 -23.28
CA LEU A 708 -13.95 -0.90 -24.30
C LEU A 708 -14.57 0.33 -23.63
N PHE A 709 -14.03 1.51 -23.95
CA PHE A 709 -14.43 2.78 -23.36
C PHE A 709 -15.00 3.73 -24.41
N GLU A 710 -16.09 4.44 -24.09
CA GLU A 710 -16.62 5.50 -24.95
C GLU A 710 -16.05 6.86 -24.55
N SER A 711 -15.39 7.53 -25.48
CA SER A 711 -14.73 8.83 -25.25
C SER A 711 -15.18 9.92 -26.22
N GLY A 712 -16.36 9.77 -26.82
CA GLY A 712 -16.89 10.68 -27.83
C GLY A 712 -17.43 11.97 -27.24
N THR A 713 -17.94 12.84 -28.12
CA THR A 713 -18.72 14.04 -27.71
C THR A 713 -20.23 13.80 -27.78
N SER A 714 -20.64 12.71 -28.46
CA SER A 714 -22.00 12.20 -28.50
C SER A 714 -21.90 10.70 -28.26
N GLY A 715 -22.37 10.18 -27.12
CA GLY A 715 -22.04 8.80 -26.75
C GLY A 715 -22.68 7.75 -27.65
N VAL A 716 -22.04 6.59 -27.73
CA VAL A 716 -22.58 5.41 -28.43
C VAL A 716 -23.77 4.84 -27.67
N ASN A 717 -24.84 4.56 -28.39
CA ASN A 717 -26.02 3.92 -27.81
C ASN A 717 -25.84 2.40 -27.75
N ILE A 718 -25.89 1.83 -26.55
CA ILE A 718 -25.94 0.39 -26.31
C ILE A 718 -27.39 -0.07 -26.44
N THR A 719 -27.62 -1.03 -27.32
CA THR A 719 -28.93 -1.54 -27.74
C THR A 719 -29.20 -2.94 -27.16
N ALA A 720 -30.39 -3.49 -27.38
CA ALA A 720 -30.86 -4.77 -26.85
C ALA A 720 -30.17 -6.02 -27.45
N GLY A 721 -28.92 -5.91 -27.94
CA GLY A 721 -28.17 -7.06 -28.43
C GLY A 721 -27.88 -8.07 -27.32
N VAL A 722 -27.84 -9.35 -27.69
CA VAL A 722 -27.55 -10.46 -26.75
C VAL A 722 -26.17 -11.00 -27.05
N LEU A 723 -25.34 -11.06 -26.01
CA LEU A 723 -24.02 -11.65 -26.02
C LEU A 723 -24.03 -13.03 -25.37
N ARG A 724 -22.99 -13.79 -25.66
CA ARG A 724 -22.69 -15.08 -25.02
C ARG A 724 -21.40 -14.94 -24.24
N GLU A 725 -20.31 -14.57 -24.90
CA GLU A 725 -18.97 -14.52 -24.30
C GLU A 725 -18.22 -13.25 -24.68
N VAL A 726 -17.33 -12.81 -23.80
CA VAL A 726 -16.29 -11.82 -24.05
C VAL A 726 -14.95 -12.52 -23.92
N SER A 727 -14.10 -12.40 -24.93
CA SER A 727 -12.76 -13.01 -24.91
C SER A 727 -11.70 -12.08 -25.46
N LEU A 728 -10.45 -12.39 -25.17
CA LEU A 728 -9.27 -11.75 -25.72
C LEU A 728 -8.62 -12.70 -26.75
N THR A 729 -8.00 -12.12 -27.79
CA THR A 729 -7.05 -12.87 -28.62
C THR A 729 -5.65 -12.57 -28.12
N THR A 730 -4.90 -13.59 -27.70
CA THR A 730 -3.51 -13.46 -27.29
C THR A 730 -2.61 -13.05 -28.45
N ALA A 731 -1.53 -12.30 -28.15
CA ALA A 731 -0.55 -11.90 -29.14
C ALA A 731 0.22 -13.12 -29.70
N SER A 732 0.72 -13.00 -30.93
CA SER A 732 1.39 -14.09 -31.64
C SER A 732 2.69 -14.60 -30.99
N ASN A 733 3.26 -13.84 -30.05
CA ASN A 733 4.45 -14.20 -29.28
C ASN A 733 4.10 -14.84 -27.92
N TYR A 734 2.88 -15.34 -27.75
CA TYR A 734 2.45 -16.08 -26.56
C TYR A 734 3.28 -17.37 -26.39
N ILE A 735 3.83 -17.59 -25.20
CA ILE A 735 4.61 -18.78 -24.83
C ILE A 735 3.85 -19.46 -23.68
N PRO A 736 3.29 -20.67 -23.88
CA PRO A 736 2.52 -21.35 -22.84
C PRO A 736 3.28 -21.63 -21.53
N SER A 737 4.58 -21.98 -21.59
CA SER A 737 5.38 -22.30 -20.39
C SER A 737 5.41 -21.16 -19.36
N ALA A 738 5.35 -19.90 -19.82
CA ALA A 738 5.31 -18.74 -18.92
C ALA A 738 3.95 -18.56 -18.17
N TYR A 739 2.99 -19.46 -18.35
CA TYR A 739 1.63 -19.36 -17.77
C TYR A 739 1.16 -20.73 -17.27
N SER A 740 1.68 -21.14 -16.11
CA SER A 740 1.27 -22.36 -15.43
C SER A 740 -0.13 -22.25 -14.84
N LYS A 741 -0.81 -23.40 -14.76
CA LYS A 741 -2.02 -23.63 -13.99
C LYS A 741 -1.61 -23.96 -12.56
N SER A 742 -2.52 -23.73 -11.61
CA SER A 742 -2.27 -23.99 -10.19
C SER A 742 -2.02 -25.45 -9.83
N THR A 743 -2.24 -26.40 -10.75
CA THR A 743 -1.94 -27.81 -10.50
C THR A 743 -1.14 -28.40 -11.64
N CYS A 744 0.02 -28.96 -11.31
CA CYS A 744 0.77 -29.85 -12.18
C CYS A 744 1.01 -31.18 -11.50
N THR A 745 0.60 -32.27 -12.15
CA THR A 745 0.72 -33.64 -11.62
C THR A 745 1.19 -34.63 -12.69
N VAL A 746 1.83 -34.13 -13.75
CA VAL A 746 2.34 -34.97 -14.83
C VAL A 746 3.69 -35.51 -14.36
N ASP A 747 3.71 -36.77 -13.98
CA ASP A 747 4.87 -37.52 -13.49
C ASP A 747 4.80 -38.89 -14.17
N THR A 748 5.61 -39.11 -15.20
CA THR A 748 5.44 -40.22 -16.15
C THR A 748 6.02 -41.53 -15.62
N ASP A 749 7.10 -41.48 -14.84
CA ASP A 749 7.75 -42.65 -14.26
C ASP A 749 7.35 -42.90 -12.79
N GLY A 750 6.70 -41.94 -12.15
CA GLY A 750 6.16 -42.04 -10.80
C GLY A 750 7.21 -41.87 -9.71
N ASP A 751 8.33 -41.21 -9.99
CA ASP A 751 9.41 -40.96 -9.02
C ASP A 751 9.10 -39.80 -8.04
N GLY A 752 8.02 -39.06 -8.30
CA GLY A 752 7.55 -37.94 -7.50
C GLY A 752 8.02 -36.57 -8.00
N LYS A 753 8.77 -36.50 -9.11
CA LYS A 753 9.09 -35.27 -9.81
C LYS A 753 8.15 -35.06 -10.99
N PRO A 754 7.56 -33.87 -11.13
CA PRO A 754 6.86 -33.51 -12.35
C PRO A 754 7.82 -33.51 -13.55
N ASN A 755 7.33 -33.91 -14.72
CA ASN A 755 8.12 -34.00 -15.94
C ASN A 755 8.88 -32.70 -16.27
N ASN A 756 8.32 -31.52 -16.03
CA ASN A 756 8.99 -30.24 -16.28
C ASN A 756 10.16 -29.96 -15.31
N LEU A 757 10.36 -30.79 -14.29
CA LEU A 757 11.47 -30.70 -13.33
C LEU A 757 12.38 -31.93 -13.39
N ASP A 758 12.19 -32.78 -14.40
CA ASP A 758 12.84 -34.07 -14.50
C ASP A 758 13.53 -34.31 -15.84
N LEU A 759 14.86 -34.35 -15.79
CA LEU A 759 15.76 -34.57 -16.93
C LEU A 759 15.59 -35.93 -17.63
N ASP A 760 14.83 -36.88 -17.04
CA ASP A 760 14.60 -38.26 -17.51
C ASP A 760 13.15 -38.70 -17.20
N SER A 761 12.17 -37.94 -17.70
CA SER A 761 10.74 -38.04 -17.37
C SER A 761 10.14 -39.45 -17.41
N ASP A 762 10.65 -40.37 -18.26
CA ASP A 762 10.13 -41.74 -18.38
C ASP A 762 10.96 -42.80 -17.64
N GLY A 763 12.02 -42.37 -16.95
CA GLY A 763 12.86 -43.18 -16.08
C GLY A 763 13.65 -44.27 -16.80
N ASP A 764 13.86 -44.14 -18.12
CA ASP A 764 14.52 -45.15 -18.94
C ASP A 764 16.05 -45.03 -19.00
N ASN A 765 16.61 -44.03 -18.29
CA ASN A 765 18.01 -43.65 -18.25
C ASN A 765 18.55 -42.99 -19.53
N CYS A 766 17.67 -42.46 -20.38
CA CYS A 766 18.02 -41.63 -21.53
C CYS A 766 17.40 -40.23 -21.36
N PRO A 767 18.22 -39.17 -21.20
CA PRO A 767 17.68 -37.83 -20.96
C PRO A 767 16.72 -37.34 -22.05
N ASP A 768 15.70 -36.59 -21.65
CA ASP A 768 14.61 -36.13 -22.51
C ASP A 768 15.11 -35.33 -23.73
N LEU A 769 16.08 -34.43 -23.54
CA LEU A 769 16.74 -33.73 -24.65
C LEU A 769 17.26 -34.66 -25.76
N VAL A 770 17.78 -35.84 -25.40
CA VAL A 770 18.29 -36.82 -26.37
C VAL A 770 17.13 -37.46 -27.13
N GLU A 771 16.07 -37.81 -26.42
CA GLU A 771 14.86 -38.40 -26.97
C GLU A 771 14.14 -37.48 -27.96
N ALA A 772 13.96 -36.21 -27.58
CA ALA A 772 13.33 -35.18 -28.40
C ALA A 772 14.02 -35.03 -29.76
N ARG A 773 15.36 -35.10 -29.78
CA ARG A 773 16.16 -35.07 -31.02
C ARG A 773 15.97 -36.32 -31.88
N HIS A 774 15.66 -37.47 -31.29
CA HIS A 774 15.37 -38.71 -32.01
C HIS A 774 13.94 -38.78 -32.57
N ARG A 775 12.94 -38.16 -31.91
CA ARG A 775 11.58 -37.99 -32.45
C ARG A 775 11.57 -37.11 -33.71
N HIS A 776 12.36 -36.03 -33.74
CA HIS A 776 12.53 -35.21 -34.95
C HIS A 776 13.14 -35.99 -36.13
N ARG A 777 14.12 -36.89 -35.90
CA ARG A 777 14.69 -37.72 -36.98
C ARG A 777 13.74 -38.77 -37.55
N ARG A 778 12.69 -39.19 -36.81
CA ARG A 778 11.65 -40.09 -37.34
C ARG A 778 10.59 -39.36 -38.18
N ARG A 779 10.30 -38.09 -37.90
CA ARG A 779 9.41 -37.24 -38.74
C ARG A 779 9.99 -36.94 -40.12
N TRP A 780 11.31 -36.90 -40.27
CA TRP A 780 11.99 -36.67 -41.56
C TRP A 780 12.22 -37.94 -42.41
N LYS A 781 11.80 -39.13 -41.96
CA LYS A 781 11.88 -40.36 -42.77
C LYS A 781 10.70 -40.60 -43.71
N THR A 782 9.70 -39.71 -43.77
CA THR A 782 8.51 -39.85 -44.65
C THR A 782 8.37 -38.81 -45.75
N GLN A 783 9.34 -37.94 -46.01
CA GLN A 783 9.37 -37.16 -47.27
C GLN A 783 10.76 -37.15 -47.93
N PRO A 784 10.91 -37.64 -49.17
CA PRO A 784 12.15 -37.51 -49.91
C PRO A 784 12.26 -36.08 -50.47
N PHE A 785 12.92 -35.19 -49.75
CA PHE A 785 13.43 -33.96 -50.37
C PHE A 785 14.65 -34.32 -51.23
N ARG A 786 14.45 -34.41 -52.56
CA ARG A 786 15.53 -34.34 -53.54
C ARG A 786 16.12 -32.93 -53.50
N LEU A 787 17.34 -32.79 -52.98
CA LEU A 787 18.19 -31.64 -53.25
C LEU A 787 18.85 -31.86 -54.63
N GLY A 788 18.48 -31.02 -55.59
CA GLY A 788 19.21 -30.83 -56.84
C GLY A 788 20.12 -29.61 -56.69
N PHE A 789 21.38 -29.79 -57.09
CA PHE A 789 22.41 -28.78 -57.27
C PHE A 789 21.96 -27.59 -58.13
#